data_AF-A0A2A2QKF9-F1
#
_entry.id   AF-A0A2A2QKF9-F1
#
_cell.length_a   1.000
_cell.length_b   1.000
_cell.length_c   1.000
_cell.angle_alpha   90.00
_cell.angle_beta   90.00
_cell.angle_gamma   90.00
#
_symmetry.space_group_name_H-M   'P 1'
#
loop_
_entity.id
_entity.type
_entity.pdbx_description
1 polymer ?
#
loop_
_entity_poly.entity_id
_entity_poly.type
_entity_poly.pdbx_seq_one_letter_code
_entity_poly.pdbx_strand_id
1 'polypeptide(L)'
;MELFHDSKMHRPGDLASTRFPLEFPPSCHFFETRRRHSCHTDFDFPFPSRKSPPVPPVTQKAMRPHTLVAALIGTLPLAAQQGDRKGHDNMAPVVPESEIPPSPVLSVDDALKSFQIAPGFVIEPVATEPLVDKPVCLDFDPAGRIWVCELRGYMPDIDGKGENIPEGRISVLEDSDGDGKVDKKTVFLDKVLLPRAVTVFNDGILFLDEHRLMWAKRDGLKPVGVPEVIDDKFNGGGNVEHKPNGLMPNLDNYLYLAKSDKRLRRVDGKWVIEPTFFRGQWGIARDDWGRLYHNHNSAFLFGESLAPNLLTANPAVKPKYNDMNALGSNRTWPIRVTPAVNRAYMSKANGYNEQTLDPKTHKLINCTAAAGMTVYRGTNFPKDWYGTGFATESVANLVKAVKIDEKDGKQSGGHPLGEKEFLASTDERFRPVNAYTAPDGSLYLVDMYHGIIQHKTYQTSYLRKQNLARGLDKPGFGHGRIYRVRSTSGKLEPKVDIGALQGLDLVKMLMHANSWHRETAQRVLVDRKDPATIPLLAKLAASGQPIAQVHAIWSLEGMGALKAEHLVDALKDKDAKVQSSALWACTRLATDEMAKLQGGLAALKPAAPEAAPYLARALGTAGTPAALESLAGLLKGQSKTRFVREAAISGLHGHEAAFKALADTKDKALVAWLDQGEKNAAAKGPKGPSLKGAELASWERGKALYAGEAVCFSCHGPDGSGVQALGPPLDESEWVTGKPEVLIKIMLHGMTGPITVAGQTYTPTADMPALGMNPMFTDQKLADIATYVRNVWSNKAPAVFPDLVKKQRETTQDRSGRPWTAAELR
;
A
#
# COMPACT_ATOMS: atom_id res chain seq x y z
N MET A 1 20.62 27.08 -41.32
CA MET A 1 20.55 27.42 -42.76
C MET A 1 19.20 26.96 -43.25
N GLU A 2 18.36 27.94 -43.61
CA GLU A 2 17.21 27.96 -44.55
C GLU A 2 16.51 26.65 -44.95
N LEU A 3 15.18 26.53 -45.12
CA LEU A 3 13.99 27.40 -45.04
C LEU A 3 12.76 26.50 -45.40
N PHE A 4 11.55 27.02 -45.14
CA PHE A 4 10.19 26.59 -45.58
C PHE A 4 9.51 25.39 -44.88
N HIS A 5 8.48 25.55 -44.03
CA HIS A 5 7.12 26.14 -44.17
C HIS A 5 6.18 25.43 -45.16
N ASP A 6 5.30 24.61 -44.57
CA ASP A 6 3.85 24.88 -44.47
C ASP A 6 2.85 24.25 -45.46
N SER A 7 1.72 23.86 -44.85
CA SER A 7 0.34 23.92 -45.33
C SER A 7 -0.40 22.66 -45.87
N LYS A 8 -1.32 22.21 -45.00
CA LYS A 8 -2.80 22.12 -45.16
C LYS A 8 -3.46 21.03 -46.02
N MET A 9 -4.19 20.16 -45.28
CA MET A 9 -5.61 19.75 -45.40
C MET A 9 -6.34 19.87 -46.76
N HIS A 10 -6.96 18.77 -47.19
CA HIS A 10 -8.42 18.62 -47.42
C HIS A 10 -8.84 17.13 -47.60
N ARG A 11 -10.01 16.75 -47.06
CA ARG A 11 -10.83 15.55 -47.39
C ARG A 11 -12.02 16.02 -48.28
N PRO A 12 -13.06 15.21 -48.62
CA PRO A 12 -13.20 13.76 -48.86
C PRO A 12 -13.90 13.46 -50.23
N GLY A 13 -14.05 12.19 -50.61
CA GLY A 13 -14.93 11.77 -51.72
C GLY A 13 -15.15 10.26 -51.78
N ASP A 14 -16.41 9.86 -51.98
CA ASP A 14 -17.05 8.57 -51.76
C ASP A 14 -17.07 7.61 -53.00
N LEU A 15 -17.42 6.35 -52.71
CA LEU A 15 -18.12 5.33 -53.54
C LEU A 15 -17.37 4.38 -54.52
N ALA A 16 -17.34 3.11 -54.08
CA ALA A 16 -17.90 1.90 -54.72
C ALA A 16 -17.33 1.31 -56.03
N SER A 17 -16.79 0.10 -55.93
CA SER A 17 -17.10 -1.14 -56.69
C SER A 17 -16.17 -2.25 -56.12
N THR A 18 -16.41 -3.56 -56.09
CA THR A 18 -17.25 -4.49 -56.85
C THR A 18 -17.37 -5.82 -56.06
N ARG A 19 -18.34 -6.66 -56.43
CA ARG A 19 -18.84 -7.85 -55.72
C ARG A 19 -18.36 -9.18 -56.35
N PHE A 20 -18.12 -10.18 -55.48
CA PHE A 20 -18.35 -11.67 -55.59
C PHE A 20 -17.58 -12.51 -56.64
N PRO A 21 -17.53 -13.88 -56.51
CA PRO A 21 -17.71 -14.78 -55.36
C PRO A 21 -16.64 -15.91 -55.27
N LEU A 22 -16.64 -16.69 -54.17
CA LEU A 22 -16.00 -18.02 -54.13
C LEU A 22 -16.93 -19.03 -53.43
N GLU A 23 -17.34 -20.05 -54.18
CA GLU A 23 -18.05 -21.25 -53.74
C GLU A 23 -17.05 -22.38 -53.38
N PHE A 24 -17.42 -23.22 -52.41
CA PHE A 24 -16.81 -24.51 -52.05
C PHE A 24 -17.08 -25.58 -53.13
N PRO A 25 -16.32 -26.69 -53.24
CA PRO A 25 -16.63 -27.96 -52.52
C PRO A 25 -15.38 -28.90 -52.32
N PRO A 26 -15.47 -30.26 -52.17
CA PRO A 26 -15.40 -30.96 -50.87
C PRO A 26 -14.39 -32.14 -50.75
N SER A 27 -14.24 -32.64 -49.52
CA SER A 27 -13.96 -34.04 -49.07
C SER A 27 -13.10 -35.03 -49.87
N CYS A 28 -12.20 -35.73 -49.17
CA CYS A 28 -11.89 -37.15 -49.42
C CYS A 28 -11.69 -37.94 -48.10
N HIS A 29 -12.21 -39.16 -48.12
CA HIS A 29 -12.35 -40.14 -47.03
C HIS A 29 -11.49 -41.39 -47.29
N PHE A 30 -11.48 -42.28 -46.28
CA PHE A 30 -11.13 -43.72 -46.24
C PHE A 30 -9.71 -44.13 -45.78
N PHE A 31 -9.48 -45.18 -44.97
CA PHE A 31 -10.29 -46.33 -44.55
C PHE A 31 -9.95 -46.82 -43.11
N GLU A 32 -10.87 -47.61 -42.58
CA GLU A 32 -11.10 -48.21 -41.26
C GLU A 32 -10.00 -49.13 -40.65
N THR A 33 -10.10 -49.40 -39.33
CA THR A 33 -10.47 -50.75 -38.84
C THR A 33 -10.95 -50.80 -37.37
N ARG A 34 -12.05 -51.56 -37.21
CA ARG A 34 -12.87 -52.03 -36.07
C ARG A 34 -12.14 -52.36 -34.75
N ARG A 35 -12.77 -52.26 -33.57
CA ARG A 35 -13.78 -53.20 -32.99
C ARG A 35 -14.24 -52.70 -31.61
N ARG A 36 -15.55 -52.79 -31.35
CA ARG A 36 -16.19 -52.84 -30.01
C ARG A 36 -16.02 -54.24 -29.43
N HIS A 37 -15.91 -54.38 -28.11
CA HIS A 37 -16.45 -55.52 -27.33
C HIS A 37 -16.81 -55.05 -25.91
N SER A 38 -18.01 -55.41 -25.48
CA SER A 38 -18.53 -55.38 -24.12
C SER A 38 -18.05 -56.61 -23.33
N CYS A 39 -17.84 -56.52 -22.01
CA CYS A 39 -18.23 -57.58 -21.07
C CYS A 39 -18.15 -57.14 -19.61
N HIS A 40 -19.20 -57.46 -18.85
CA HIS A 40 -19.18 -57.68 -17.40
C HIS A 40 -18.25 -58.85 -17.04
N THR A 41 -17.66 -58.84 -15.84
CA THR A 41 -17.70 -59.93 -14.84
C THR A 41 -17.00 -59.53 -13.54
N ASP A 42 -17.65 -59.88 -12.42
CA ASP A 42 -17.14 -59.96 -11.05
C ASP A 42 -15.93 -60.90 -10.91
N PHE A 43 -15.10 -60.72 -9.87
CA PHE A 43 -14.71 -61.78 -8.92
C PHE A 43 -13.80 -61.26 -7.77
N ASP A 44 -13.94 -61.94 -6.65
CA ASP A 44 -13.61 -61.66 -5.25
C ASP A 44 -12.15 -61.93 -4.77
N PHE A 45 -11.73 -61.13 -3.76
CA PHE A 45 -10.88 -61.38 -2.55
C PHE A 45 -9.44 -62.01 -2.62
N PRO A 46 -8.53 -61.89 -1.60
CA PRO A 46 -8.72 -61.49 -0.17
C PRO A 46 -7.68 -60.52 0.51
N PHE A 47 -8.02 -60.16 1.75
CA PHE A 47 -7.41 -59.31 2.81
C PHE A 47 -6.04 -59.78 3.41
N PRO A 48 -5.31 -58.96 4.24
CA PRO A 48 -5.58 -58.85 5.69
C PRO A 48 -5.45 -57.44 6.32
N SER A 49 -6.42 -57.16 7.21
CA SER A 49 -6.49 -56.05 8.17
C SER A 49 -5.62 -56.27 9.43
N ARG A 50 -5.00 -55.21 9.98
CA ARG A 50 -4.46 -55.20 11.36
C ARG A 50 -5.40 -54.47 12.32
N LYS A 51 -5.68 -55.12 13.46
CA LYS A 51 -6.51 -54.67 14.59
C LYS A 51 -5.70 -53.84 15.58
N SER A 52 -6.34 -52.86 16.23
CA SER A 52 -5.89 -52.19 17.46
C SER A 52 -6.79 -52.61 18.64
N PRO A 53 -6.27 -52.74 19.88
CA PRO A 53 -7.01 -53.27 21.03
C PRO A 53 -7.86 -52.21 21.78
N PRO A 54 -8.83 -52.63 22.63
CA PRO A 54 -9.82 -51.75 23.25
C PRO A 54 -9.38 -51.17 24.62
N VAL A 55 -9.95 -50.01 24.96
CA VAL A 55 -9.83 -49.28 26.25
C VAL A 55 -10.99 -49.68 27.18
N PRO A 56 -10.78 -49.90 28.49
CA PRO A 56 -11.84 -50.34 29.42
C PRO A 56 -12.74 -49.19 29.93
N PRO A 57 -13.96 -49.50 30.43
CA PRO A 57 -14.93 -48.49 30.83
C PRO A 57 -14.72 -48.04 32.29
N VAL A 58 -14.86 -46.74 32.55
CA VAL A 58 -14.94 -46.18 33.91
C VAL A 58 -16.40 -45.98 34.29
N THR A 59 -16.77 -46.61 35.40
CA THR A 59 -18.09 -46.65 36.04
C THR A 59 -18.54 -45.28 36.56
N GLN A 60 -19.81 -44.92 36.28
CA GLN A 60 -20.55 -43.87 36.96
C GLN A 60 -20.87 -44.27 38.42
N LYS A 61 -20.64 -43.35 39.35
CA LYS A 61 -21.29 -43.35 40.67
C LYS A 61 -22.13 -42.09 40.80
N ALA A 62 -23.42 -42.27 41.07
CA ALA A 62 -24.38 -41.24 41.41
C ALA A 62 -24.27 -40.83 42.89
N MET A 63 -24.35 -39.52 43.16
CA MET A 63 -24.77 -38.99 44.46
C MET A 63 -25.70 -37.78 44.27
N ARG A 64 -26.60 -37.63 45.24
CA ARG A 64 -27.95 -37.02 45.26
C ARG A 64 -28.01 -35.48 45.24
N PRO A 65 -29.22 -34.89 45.03
CA PRO A 65 -29.38 -33.46 44.76
C PRO A 65 -29.43 -32.64 46.05
N HIS A 66 -28.77 -31.49 46.05
CA HIS A 66 -28.99 -30.43 47.03
C HIS A 66 -29.45 -29.17 46.31
N THR A 67 -30.65 -28.78 46.70
CA THR A 67 -31.37 -27.54 46.40
C THR A 67 -30.49 -26.33 46.70
N LEU A 68 -30.27 -25.45 45.72
CA LEU A 68 -29.76 -24.10 45.98
C LEU A 68 -30.41 -23.07 45.04
N VAL A 69 -31.36 -22.35 45.63
CA VAL A 69 -31.58 -20.90 45.57
C VAL A 69 -31.34 -20.20 44.23
N ALA A 70 -32.45 -19.77 43.63
CA ALA A 70 -32.49 -18.69 42.65
C ALA A 70 -31.99 -17.38 43.28
N ALA A 71 -30.92 -16.79 42.73
CA ALA A 71 -30.63 -15.37 42.88
C ALA A 71 -29.62 -14.88 41.82
N LEU A 72 -29.98 -13.74 41.22
CA LEU A 72 -29.17 -12.86 40.37
C LEU A 72 -28.80 -13.36 38.96
N ILE A 73 -29.71 -13.04 38.03
CA ILE A 73 -29.38 -12.64 36.66
C ILE A 73 -28.46 -11.40 36.77
N GLY A 74 -27.17 -11.64 36.96
CA GLY A 74 -26.14 -10.65 36.74
C GLY A 74 -25.96 -10.52 35.24
N THR A 75 -26.31 -9.36 34.69
CA THR A 75 -25.97 -8.95 33.33
C THR A 75 -24.49 -9.16 33.09
N LEU A 76 -24.13 -10.24 32.38
CA LEU A 76 -22.83 -10.34 31.73
C LEU A 76 -22.70 -9.12 30.81
N PRO A 77 -21.60 -8.34 30.89
CA PRO A 77 -21.45 -7.20 30.01
C PRO A 77 -21.42 -7.73 28.57
N LEU A 78 -22.30 -7.20 27.72
CA LEU A 78 -22.18 -7.31 26.28
C LEU A 78 -20.79 -6.78 25.88
N ALA A 79 -19.82 -7.67 25.74
CA ALA A 79 -18.57 -7.34 25.07
C ALA A 79 -18.85 -7.26 23.57
N ALA A 80 -19.38 -6.12 23.09
CA ALA A 80 -19.64 -5.91 21.66
C ALA A 80 -19.62 -4.43 21.19
N GLN A 81 -19.31 -3.47 22.06
CA GLN A 81 -19.34 -2.04 21.72
C GLN A 81 -17.99 -1.38 22.05
N GLN A 82 -17.12 -1.21 21.05
CA GLN A 82 -15.74 -0.71 21.23
C GLN A 82 -15.50 0.71 20.69
N GLY A 83 -16.41 1.25 19.87
CA GLY A 83 -16.22 2.55 19.23
C GLY A 83 -16.48 3.77 20.11
N ASP A 84 -17.25 3.62 21.19
CA ASP A 84 -17.63 4.74 22.07
C ASP A 84 -16.43 5.18 22.91
N ARG A 85 -16.18 6.49 22.96
CA ARG A 85 -15.06 7.10 23.71
C ARG A 85 -15.59 8.08 24.76
N LYS A 86 -14.80 8.38 25.78
CA LYS A 86 -15.10 9.42 26.77
C LYS A 86 -15.39 10.75 26.06
N GLY A 87 -16.53 11.39 26.35
CA GLY A 87 -17.00 12.60 25.67
C GLY A 87 -17.86 12.34 24.42
N HIS A 88 -18.21 11.09 24.13
CA HIS A 88 -19.27 10.74 23.16
C HIS A 88 -20.67 10.77 23.81
N ASP A 89 -20.90 11.66 24.76
CA ASP A 89 -22.13 11.69 25.56
C ASP A 89 -23.33 12.24 24.75
N ASN A 90 -23.07 12.89 23.60
CA ASN A 90 -24.08 13.46 22.72
C ASN A 90 -23.90 13.00 21.26
N MET A 91 -24.17 11.71 20.99
CA MET A 91 -24.18 11.13 19.64
C MET A 91 -25.58 11.07 19.03
N ALA A 92 -26.36 12.14 19.18
CA ALA A 92 -27.68 12.24 18.55
C ALA A 92 -27.54 12.13 17.01
N PRO A 93 -28.49 11.47 16.32
CA PRO A 93 -28.51 11.45 14.87
C PRO A 93 -28.54 12.86 14.29
N VAL A 94 -27.62 13.14 13.37
CA VAL A 94 -27.53 14.43 12.69
C VAL A 94 -28.44 14.48 11.46
N VAL A 95 -28.69 13.33 10.83
CA VAL A 95 -29.60 13.22 9.67
C VAL A 95 -31.00 12.87 10.18
N PRO A 96 -32.04 13.66 9.87
CA PRO A 96 -33.42 13.36 10.24
C PRO A 96 -33.88 12.03 9.64
N GLU A 97 -34.56 11.19 10.43
CA GLU A 97 -34.99 9.86 10.00
C GLU A 97 -35.91 9.90 8.76
N SER A 98 -36.74 10.93 8.64
CA SER A 98 -37.62 11.16 7.48
C SER A 98 -36.87 11.45 6.17
N GLU A 99 -35.60 11.86 6.23
CA GLU A 99 -34.76 12.13 5.06
C GLU A 99 -33.91 10.93 4.65
N ILE A 100 -33.87 9.87 5.45
CA ILE A 100 -33.02 8.71 5.21
C ILE A 100 -33.78 7.71 4.32
N PRO A 101 -33.36 7.48 3.06
CA PRO A 101 -34.00 6.49 2.20
C PRO A 101 -33.69 5.06 2.67
N PRO A 102 -34.55 4.07 2.32
CA PRO A 102 -34.25 2.67 2.57
C PRO A 102 -32.98 2.23 1.82
N SER A 103 -32.32 1.19 2.32
CA SER A 103 -31.08 0.63 1.73
C SER A 103 -31.25 -0.85 1.35
N PRO A 104 -32.15 -1.16 0.40
CA PRO A 104 -32.34 -2.54 -0.06
C PRO A 104 -31.08 -3.06 -0.76
N VAL A 105 -30.97 -4.39 -0.85
CA VAL A 105 -30.03 -5.03 -1.79
C VAL A 105 -30.59 -4.83 -3.19
N LEU A 106 -29.81 -4.20 -4.08
CA LEU A 106 -30.22 -3.97 -5.46
C LEU A 106 -29.74 -5.11 -6.37
N SER A 107 -30.53 -5.40 -7.41
CA SER A 107 -30.04 -6.15 -8.56
C SER A 107 -28.92 -5.38 -9.26
N VAL A 108 -28.17 -6.04 -10.15
CA VAL A 108 -27.14 -5.37 -10.95
C VAL A 108 -27.76 -4.25 -11.79
N ASP A 109 -28.89 -4.52 -12.46
CA ASP A 109 -29.58 -3.55 -13.32
C ASP A 109 -30.10 -2.34 -12.53
N ASP A 110 -30.61 -2.55 -11.32
CA ASP A 110 -31.10 -1.43 -10.49
C ASP A 110 -29.94 -0.63 -9.89
N ALA A 111 -28.83 -1.27 -9.55
CA ALA A 111 -27.63 -0.54 -9.14
C ALA A 111 -27.06 0.30 -10.28
N LEU A 112 -27.08 -0.18 -11.53
CA LEU A 112 -26.64 0.61 -12.68
C LEU A 112 -27.47 1.90 -12.84
N LYS A 113 -28.79 1.85 -12.56
CA LYS A 113 -29.68 3.02 -12.57
C LYS A 113 -29.41 4.00 -11.42
N SER A 114 -28.78 3.54 -10.34
CA SER A 114 -28.44 4.38 -9.18
C SER A 114 -27.23 5.29 -9.42
N PHE A 115 -26.44 5.02 -10.47
CA PHE A 115 -25.20 5.73 -10.75
C PHE A 115 -25.43 7.03 -11.52
N GLN A 116 -24.75 8.07 -11.07
CA GLN A 116 -24.48 9.28 -11.84
C GLN A 116 -23.00 9.31 -12.19
N ILE A 117 -22.68 9.25 -13.48
CA ILE A 117 -21.31 9.23 -14.00
C ILE A 117 -21.02 10.50 -14.81
N ALA A 118 -19.75 10.89 -14.89
CA ALA A 118 -19.28 12.01 -15.70
C ALA A 118 -19.75 11.89 -17.17
N PRO A 119 -20.07 13.01 -17.84
CA PRO A 119 -20.48 13.00 -19.25
C PRO A 119 -19.45 12.33 -20.17
N GLY A 120 -19.92 11.56 -21.15
CA GLY A 120 -19.05 10.87 -22.11
C GLY A 120 -18.48 9.54 -21.61
N PHE A 121 -18.98 9.03 -20.47
CA PHE A 121 -18.61 7.74 -19.90
C PHE A 121 -19.84 6.85 -19.67
N VAL A 122 -19.60 5.55 -19.67
CA VAL A 122 -20.56 4.52 -19.29
C VAL A 122 -19.91 3.55 -18.31
N ILE A 123 -20.73 2.99 -17.42
CA ILE A 123 -20.34 1.95 -16.46
C ILE A 123 -21.05 0.65 -16.81
N GLU A 124 -20.30 -0.45 -16.84
CA GLU A 124 -20.76 -1.77 -17.26
C GLU A 124 -20.28 -2.83 -16.26
N PRO A 125 -21.08 -3.87 -15.95
CA PRO A 125 -20.62 -4.98 -15.12
C PRO A 125 -19.63 -5.85 -15.90
N VAL A 126 -18.50 -6.19 -15.28
CA VAL A 126 -17.50 -7.15 -15.80
C VAL A 126 -17.65 -8.49 -15.09
N ALA A 127 -17.74 -8.47 -13.77
CA ALA A 127 -18.01 -9.64 -12.94
C ALA A 127 -18.99 -9.26 -11.83
N THR A 128 -19.97 -10.11 -11.56
CA THR A 128 -21.01 -9.88 -10.55
C THR A 128 -21.28 -11.18 -9.79
N GLU A 129 -22.01 -11.11 -8.69
CA GLU A 129 -22.48 -12.31 -8.00
C GLU A 129 -23.19 -13.30 -8.96
N PRO A 130 -22.96 -14.63 -8.84
CA PRO A 130 -22.13 -15.33 -7.86
C PRO A 130 -20.65 -15.51 -8.27
N LEU A 131 -20.21 -14.97 -9.41
CA LEU A 131 -18.84 -15.13 -9.91
C LEU A 131 -17.80 -14.46 -9.02
N VAL A 132 -18.18 -13.42 -8.26
CA VAL A 132 -17.32 -12.74 -7.28
C VAL A 132 -18.11 -12.41 -5.99
N ASP A 133 -17.44 -12.37 -4.84
CA ASP A 133 -18.03 -12.14 -3.51
C ASP A 133 -17.08 -11.27 -2.68
N LYS A 134 -17.51 -10.06 -2.30
CA LYS A 134 -16.75 -9.02 -1.59
C LYS A 134 -15.32 -8.82 -2.14
N PRO A 135 -15.15 -8.49 -3.43
CA PRO A 135 -13.84 -8.21 -3.97
C PRO A 135 -13.27 -6.93 -3.32
N VAL A 136 -11.98 -6.92 -3.02
CA VAL A 136 -11.31 -5.75 -2.40
C VAL A 136 -10.07 -5.27 -3.15
N CYS A 137 -9.41 -6.17 -3.88
CA CYS A 137 -8.31 -5.83 -4.76
C CYS A 137 -8.16 -6.90 -5.85
N LEU A 138 -7.48 -6.54 -6.93
CA LEU A 138 -7.15 -7.44 -8.02
C LEU A 138 -5.72 -7.23 -8.53
N ASP A 139 -5.24 -8.20 -9.28
CA ASP A 139 -4.13 -8.08 -10.23
C ASP A 139 -4.52 -8.76 -11.55
N PHE A 140 -3.84 -8.43 -12.64
CA PHE A 140 -4.02 -9.07 -13.93
C PHE A 140 -2.79 -9.91 -14.27
N ASP A 141 -3.01 -11.15 -14.68
CA ASP A 141 -1.91 -11.98 -15.18
C ASP A 141 -1.57 -11.66 -16.64
N PRO A 142 -0.45 -12.18 -17.20
CA PRO A 142 -0.04 -11.85 -18.56
C PRO A 142 -1.04 -12.20 -19.68
N ALA A 143 -2.03 -13.05 -19.40
CA ALA A 143 -3.11 -13.39 -20.33
C ALA A 143 -4.34 -12.46 -20.19
N GLY A 144 -4.27 -11.46 -19.31
CA GLY A 144 -5.34 -10.51 -19.03
C GLY A 144 -6.43 -11.04 -18.09
N ARG A 145 -6.24 -12.20 -17.44
CA ARG A 145 -7.22 -12.75 -16.47
C ARG A 145 -7.16 -11.99 -15.15
N ILE A 146 -8.30 -11.84 -14.49
CA ILE A 146 -8.42 -11.10 -13.22
C ILE A 146 -8.16 -12.04 -12.06
N TRP A 147 -7.17 -11.75 -11.24
CA TRP A 147 -6.90 -12.43 -9.98
C TRP A 147 -7.41 -11.58 -8.83
N VAL A 148 -8.47 -12.02 -8.15
CA VAL A 148 -9.23 -11.20 -7.19
C VAL A 148 -9.08 -11.73 -5.77
N CYS A 149 -8.79 -10.83 -4.82
CA CYS A 149 -8.92 -11.10 -3.39
C CYS A 149 -10.37 -10.86 -2.96
N GLU A 150 -10.96 -11.87 -2.35
CA GLU A 150 -12.34 -11.86 -1.90
C GLU A 150 -12.39 -11.89 -0.37
N LEU A 151 -12.74 -10.75 0.22
CA LEU A 151 -12.67 -10.48 1.66
C LEU A 151 -13.95 -10.93 2.38
N ARG A 152 -14.35 -12.18 2.14
CA ARG A 152 -15.64 -12.75 2.54
C ARG A 152 -15.88 -12.63 4.05
N GLY A 153 -14.85 -12.90 4.86
CA GLY A 153 -14.90 -12.85 6.32
C GLY A 153 -14.91 -11.47 6.98
N TYR A 154 -14.87 -10.36 6.23
CA TYR A 154 -14.94 -9.02 6.82
C TYR A 154 -16.36 -8.65 7.23
N MET A 155 -16.51 -8.18 8.48
CA MET A 155 -17.77 -7.74 9.10
C MET A 155 -18.99 -8.60 8.69
N PRO A 156 -18.98 -9.91 8.94
CA PRO A 156 -20.07 -10.82 8.56
C PRO A 156 -21.38 -10.49 9.28
N ASP A 157 -21.29 -9.87 10.46
CA ASP A 157 -22.39 -9.24 11.18
C ASP A 157 -21.92 -7.93 11.84
N ILE A 158 -22.84 -7.23 12.51
CA ILE A 158 -22.57 -5.95 13.20
C ILE A 158 -21.52 -6.05 14.32
N ASP A 159 -21.26 -7.26 14.84
CA ASP A 159 -20.28 -7.54 15.90
C ASP A 159 -18.95 -8.08 15.34
N GLY A 160 -18.86 -8.30 14.02
CA GLY A 160 -17.74 -8.96 13.35
C GLY A 160 -17.45 -10.36 13.87
N LYS A 161 -18.48 -11.15 14.20
CA LYS A 161 -18.34 -12.54 14.69
C LYS A 161 -17.91 -13.47 13.57
N GLY A 162 -16.88 -14.28 13.80
CA GLY A 162 -16.36 -15.22 12.80
C GLY A 162 -15.37 -14.61 11.81
N GLU A 163 -14.95 -13.35 12.01
CA GLU A 163 -13.95 -12.70 11.17
C GLU A 163 -12.55 -13.35 11.25
N ASN A 164 -12.29 -14.11 12.31
CA ASN A 164 -11.10 -14.93 12.49
C ASN A 164 -11.20 -16.31 11.79
N ILE A 165 -12.34 -16.62 11.18
CA ILE A 165 -12.50 -17.83 10.36
C ILE A 165 -11.97 -17.51 8.96
N PRO A 166 -11.07 -18.34 8.41
CA PRO A 166 -10.52 -18.11 7.08
C PRO A 166 -11.57 -18.41 6.01
N GLU A 167 -12.47 -17.47 5.75
CA GLU A 167 -13.50 -17.60 4.69
C GLU A 167 -13.12 -16.90 3.39
N GLY A 168 -12.03 -16.12 3.40
CA GLY A 168 -11.54 -15.42 2.23
C GLY A 168 -10.96 -16.38 1.18
N ARG A 169 -10.90 -15.89 -0.06
CA ARG A 169 -10.37 -16.65 -1.19
C ARG A 169 -9.61 -15.77 -2.17
N ILE A 170 -8.78 -16.40 -2.98
CA ILE A 170 -8.18 -15.80 -4.18
C ILE A 170 -8.71 -16.58 -5.38
N SER A 171 -9.44 -15.91 -6.25
CA SER A 171 -10.05 -16.50 -7.45
C SER A 171 -9.47 -15.90 -8.73
N VAL A 172 -9.53 -16.67 -9.81
CA VAL A 172 -9.21 -16.24 -11.17
C VAL A 172 -10.51 -16.14 -11.95
N LEU A 173 -10.76 -14.97 -12.53
CA LEU A 173 -11.90 -14.69 -13.38
C LEU A 173 -11.44 -14.54 -14.83
N GLU A 174 -12.16 -15.19 -15.73
CA GLU A 174 -11.84 -15.27 -17.14
C GLU A 174 -13.06 -14.91 -17.98
N ASP A 175 -12.83 -14.02 -18.94
CA ASP A 175 -13.64 -13.83 -20.13
C ASP A 175 -13.08 -14.77 -21.21
N SER A 176 -13.81 -15.86 -21.46
CA SER A 176 -13.38 -16.99 -22.29
C SER A 176 -13.84 -16.87 -23.75
N ASP A 177 -14.87 -16.07 -24.03
CA ASP A 177 -15.40 -15.83 -25.38
C ASP A 177 -14.99 -14.45 -25.95
N GLY A 178 -14.44 -13.56 -25.14
CA GLY A 178 -13.92 -12.26 -25.52
C GLY A 178 -14.99 -11.18 -25.66
N ASP A 179 -16.19 -11.36 -25.09
CA ASP A 179 -17.28 -10.39 -25.16
C ASP A 179 -17.11 -9.21 -24.17
N GLY A 180 -16.07 -9.26 -23.34
CA GLY A 180 -15.74 -8.25 -22.35
C GLY A 180 -16.43 -8.47 -21.00
N LYS A 181 -17.04 -9.64 -20.75
CA LYS A 181 -17.65 -10.06 -19.48
C LYS A 181 -17.03 -11.37 -19.00
N VAL A 182 -16.94 -11.53 -17.69
CA VAL A 182 -16.49 -12.79 -17.10
C VAL A 182 -17.61 -13.83 -17.19
N ASP A 183 -17.31 -14.97 -17.79
CA ASP A 183 -18.18 -16.16 -17.82
C ASP A 183 -17.63 -17.32 -16.98
N LYS A 184 -16.34 -17.28 -16.60
CA LYS A 184 -15.66 -18.39 -15.94
C LYS A 184 -14.89 -17.97 -14.69
N LYS A 185 -14.94 -18.85 -13.68
CA LYS A 185 -14.24 -18.69 -12.41
C LYS A 185 -13.46 -19.95 -12.05
N THR A 186 -12.23 -19.76 -11.58
CA THR A 186 -11.42 -20.79 -10.93
C THR A 186 -11.04 -20.31 -9.53
N VAL A 187 -11.39 -21.05 -8.48
CA VAL A 187 -10.88 -20.76 -7.13
C VAL A 187 -9.45 -21.26 -7.06
N PHE A 188 -8.48 -20.35 -6.93
CA PHE A 188 -7.06 -20.71 -6.91
C PHE A 188 -6.58 -21.07 -5.49
N LEU A 189 -6.95 -20.25 -4.50
CA LEU A 189 -6.77 -20.55 -3.08
C LEU A 189 -8.07 -20.30 -2.34
N ASP A 190 -8.46 -21.25 -1.51
CA ASP A 190 -9.56 -21.13 -0.55
C ASP A 190 -9.02 -21.13 0.87
N LYS A 191 -9.86 -20.72 1.83
CA LYS A 191 -9.53 -20.65 3.25
C LYS A 191 -8.32 -19.76 3.56
N VAL A 192 -8.33 -18.56 2.98
CA VAL A 192 -7.39 -17.48 3.28
C VAL A 192 -8.01 -16.53 4.30
N LEU A 193 -7.27 -16.14 5.33
CA LEU A 193 -7.77 -15.26 6.39
C LEU A 193 -7.64 -13.80 5.97
N LEU A 194 -8.77 -13.17 5.67
CA LEU A 194 -8.87 -11.75 5.31
C LEU A 194 -7.82 -11.31 4.25
N PRO A 195 -7.80 -11.90 3.04
CA PRO A 195 -6.86 -11.52 2.00
C PRO A 195 -7.09 -10.08 1.51
N ARG A 196 -6.01 -9.29 1.40
CA ARG A 196 -6.08 -7.85 1.06
C ARG A 196 -5.12 -7.40 -0.03
N ALA A 197 -4.26 -8.28 -0.51
CA ALA A 197 -3.32 -8.00 -1.58
C ALA A 197 -2.93 -9.29 -2.28
N VAL A 198 -2.79 -9.21 -3.60
CA VAL A 198 -2.28 -10.28 -4.46
C VAL A 198 -1.49 -9.67 -5.60
N THR A 199 -0.40 -10.31 -5.99
CA THR A 199 0.37 -10.01 -7.20
C THR A 199 0.77 -11.30 -7.88
N VAL A 200 0.56 -11.36 -9.18
CA VAL A 200 0.76 -12.54 -10.00
C VAL A 200 2.11 -12.49 -10.69
N PHE A 201 2.80 -13.63 -10.66
CA PHE A 201 4.03 -13.88 -11.39
C PHE A 201 3.81 -15.09 -12.32
N ASN A 202 4.75 -15.36 -13.21
CA ASN A 202 4.62 -16.51 -14.10
C ASN A 202 4.50 -17.83 -13.32
N ASP A 203 5.31 -18.02 -12.28
CA ASP A 203 5.47 -19.26 -11.51
C ASP A 203 4.76 -19.26 -10.14
N GLY A 204 4.03 -18.20 -9.79
CA GLY A 204 3.29 -18.16 -8.53
C GLY A 204 2.57 -16.85 -8.27
N ILE A 205 2.04 -16.72 -7.07
CA ILE A 205 1.43 -15.49 -6.55
C ILE A 205 2.03 -15.12 -5.19
N LEU A 206 2.25 -13.84 -4.99
CA LEU A 206 2.54 -13.26 -3.69
C LEU A 206 1.25 -12.66 -3.13
N PHE A 207 0.92 -12.94 -1.87
CA PHE A 207 -0.33 -12.45 -1.27
C PHE A 207 -0.20 -12.24 0.23
N LEU A 208 -1.14 -11.47 0.79
CA LEU A 208 -1.24 -11.27 2.24
C LEU A 208 -2.34 -12.16 2.83
N ASP A 209 -1.97 -12.96 3.82
CA ASP A 209 -2.87 -13.79 4.60
C ASP A 209 -2.86 -13.31 6.05
N GLU A 210 -3.85 -12.49 6.37
CA GLU A 210 -3.98 -11.75 7.60
C GLU A 210 -2.74 -10.96 8.03
N HIS A 211 -1.82 -11.55 8.79
CA HIS A 211 -0.58 -10.93 9.28
C HIS A 211 0.68 -11.42 8.56
N ARG A 212 0.53 -12.42 7.68
CA ARG A 212 1.61 -13.13 7.00
C ARG A 212 1.74 -12.66 5.55
N LEU A 213 2.99 -12.61 5.09
CA LEU A 213 3.31 -12.56 3.68
C LEU A 213 3.52 -13.98 3.17
N MET A 214 2.77 -14.34 2.13
CA MET A 214 2.70 -15.71 1.63
C MET A 214 3.09 -15.78 0.16
N TRP A 215 3.74 -16.87 -0.23
CA TRP A 215 4.05 -17.21 -1.61
C TRP A 215 3.43 -18.55 -1.99
N ALA A 216 2.60 -18.58 -3.03
CA ALA A 216 2.05 -19.82 -3.57
C ALA A 216 2.57 -20.05 -4.99
N LYS A 217 3.30 -21.15 -5.20
CA LYS A 217 3.72 -21.59 -6.53
C LYS A 217 2.51 -22.01 -7.36
N ARG A 218 2.60 -21.89 -8.67
CA ARG A 218 1.51 -22.28 -9.58
C ARG A 218 2.02 -23.00 -10.82
N ASP A 219 1.16 -23.86 -11.35
CA ASP A 219 1.23 -24.40 -12.71
C ASP A 219 -0.07 -24.03 -13.42
N GLY A 220 0.02 -23.04 -14.32
CA GLY A 220 -1.15 -22.37 -14.89
C GLY A 220 -2.07 -21.79 -13.82
N LEU A 221 -3.30 -22.32 -13.75
CA LEU A 221 -4.33 -21.90 -12.80
C LEU A 221 -4.43 -22.81 -11.56
N LYS A 222 -3.43 -23.66 -11.31
CA LYS A 222 -3.43 -24.59 -10.17
C LYS A 222 -2.31 -24.26 -9.18
N PRO A 223 -2.57 -24.23 -7.87
CA PRO A 223 -1.51 -24.11 -6.88
C PRO A 223 -0.64 -25.38 -6.88
N VAL A 224 0.66 -25.20 -6.65
CA VAL A 224 1.64 -26.29 -6.54
C VAL A 224 2.16 -26.36 -5.11
N GLY A 225 1.81 -27.44 -4.41
CA GLY A 225 2.18 -27.62 -3.01
C GLY A 225 1.45 -26.67 -2.06
N VAL A 226 1.96 -26.57 -0.83
CA VAL A 226 1.42 -25.67 0.21
C VAL A 226 2.06 -24.29 0.06
N PRO A 227 1.30 -23.19 0.23
CA PRO A 227 1.88 -21.85 0.26
C PRO A 227 2.98 -21.70 1.32
N GLU A 228 4.09 -21.07 0.92
CA GLU A 228 5.25 -20.76 1.74
C GLU A 228 5.03 -19.46 2.54
N VAL A 229 5.41 -19.46 3.81
CA VAL A 229 5.43 -18.26 4.65
C VAL A 229 6.76 -17.53 4.41
N ILE A 230 6.70 -16.33 3.82
CA ILE A 230 7.88 -15.49 3.56
C ILE A 230 8.24 -14.67 4.80
N ASP A 231 7.24 -14.08 5.44
CA ASP A 231 7.37 -13.34 6.70
C ASP A 231 6.08 -13.58 7.50
N ASP A 232 6.22 -14.26 8.65
CA ASP A 232 5.10 -14.63 9.52
C ASP A 232 4.53 -13.44 10.28
N LYS A 233 5.26 -12.33 10.36
CA LYS A 233 4.90 -11.10 11.07
C LYS A 233 5.05 -9.89 10.15
N PHE A 234 4.75 -10.09 8.87
CA PHE A 234 4.92 -9.06 7.86
C PHE A 234 4.14 -7.80 8.21
N ASN A 235 2.90 -7.99 8.70
CA ASN A 235 2.02 -6.93 9.15
C ASN A 235 2.13 -6.78 10.69
N GLY A 236 2.27 -5.54 11.17
CA GLY A 236 2.19 -5.24 12.60
C GLY A 236 0.79 -5.49 13.20
N GLY A 237 0.62 -5.13 14.47
CA GLY A 237 -0.67 -5.18 15.16
C GLY A 237 -1.68 -4.15 14.63
N GLY A 238 -2.94 -4.27 15.05
CA GLY A 238 -4.03 -3.38 14.65
C GLY A 238 -5.18 -4.13 13.97
N ASN A 239 -6.30 -3.44 13.80
CA ASN A 239 -7.45 -4.01 13.08
C ASN A 239 -7.18 -4.04 11.56
N VAL A 240 -8.01 -4.79 10.84
CA VAL A 240 -7.90 -5.03 9.39
C VAL A 240 -7.79 -3.75 8.55
N GLU A 241 -8.37 -2.63 9.01
CA GLU A 241 -8.34 -1.32 8.33
C GLU A 241 -7.00 -0.58 8.43
N HIS A 242 -6.13 -1.05 9.32
CA HIS A 242 -4.81 -0.47 9.59
C HIS A 242 -3.67 -1.42 9.24
N LYS A 243 -3.92 -2.39 8.35
CA LYS A 243 -2.92 -3.36 7.89
C LYS A 243 -2.38 -3.01 6.49
N PRO A 244 -1.13 -3.40 6.18
CA PRO A 244 -0.57 -3.34 4.84
C PRO A 244 -1.52 -3.93 3.79
N ASN A 245 -1.56 -3.25 2.65
CA ASN A 245 -2.36 -3.61 1.50
C ASN A 245 -1.72 -3.06 0.22
N GLY A 246 -2.24 -3.52 -0.91
CA GLY A 246 -1.50 -3.48 -2.16
C GLY A 246 -0.31 -4.45 -2.13
N LEU A 247 0.27 -4.67 -3.29
CA LEU A 247 1.55 -5.34 -3.54
C LEU A 247 1.96 -4.86 -4.93
N MET A 248 2.02 -3.54 -5.10
CA MET A 248 2.07 -2.94 -6.42
C MET A 248 3.49 -3.02 -6.98
N PRO A 249 3.74 -3.75 -8.09
CA PRO A 249 5.04 -3.70 -8.76
C PRO A 249 5.33 -2.28 -9.21
N ASN A 250 6.57 -1.84 -9.10
CA ASN A 250 7.05 -0.56 -9.58
C ASN A 250 8.12 -0.72 -10.67
N LEU A 251 8.47 0.39 -11.33
CA LEU A 251 9.40 0.43 -12.45
C LEU A 251 10.78 -0.14 -12.07
N ASP A 252 11.22 0.05 -10.82
CA ASP A 252 12.49 -0.47 -10.29
C ASP A 252 12.48 -1.94 -9.85
N ASN A 253 11.48 -2.69 -10.32
CA ASN A 253 11.29 -4.11 -10.05
C ASN A 253 11.06 -4.44 -8.56
N TYR A 254 10.78 -3.43 -7.74
CA TYR A 254 10.30 -3.58 -6.36
C TYR A 254 8.77 -3.53 -6.30
N LEU A 255 8.19 -4.20 -5.32
CA LEU A 255 6.79 -4.10 -4.92
C LEU A 255 6.67 -3.15 -3.73
N TYR A 256 5.67 -2.28 -3.81
CA TYR A 256 5.35 -1.30 -2.78
C TYR A 256 3.94 -1.50 -2.24
N LEU A 257 3.74 -1.12 -0.97
CA LEU A 257 2.50 -1.29 -0.25
C LEU A 257 2.09 0.02 0.41
N ALA A 258 0.78 0.22 0.53
CA ALA A 258 0.24 1.18 1.48
C ALA A 258 0.33 0.62 2.90
N LYS A 259 0.37 1.51 3.90
CA LYS A 259 0.48 1.18 5.33
C LYS A 259 1.74 0.36 5.67
N SER A 260 2.81 0.49 4.89
CA SER A 260 4.07 -0.23 5.11
C SER A 260 5.27 0.69 4.92
N ASP A 261 6.33 0.41 5.69
CA ASP A 261 7.69 0.91 5.54
C ASP A 261 8.61 -0.15 4.92
N LYS A 262 8.05 -1.20 4.34
CA LYS A 262 8.77 -2.27 3.64
C LYS A 262 8.48 -2.21 2.14
N ARG A 263 9.51 -2.47 1.33
CA ARG A 263 9.41 -2.80 -0.09
C ARG A 263 9.98 -4.19 -0.33
N LEU A 264 9.55 -4.86 -1.40
CA LEU A 264 9.96 -6.24 -1.67
C LEU A 264 10.46 -6.38 -3.09
N ARG A 265 11.41 -7.28 -3.32
CA ARG A 265 11.78 -7.71 -4.67
C ARG A 265 12.13 -9.18 -4.66
N ARG A 266 11.89 -9.86 -5.77
CA ARG A 266 12.37 -11.22 -5.96
C ARG A 266 13.70 -11.20 -6.69
N VAL A 267 14.74 -11.75 -6.07
CA VAL A 267 16.10 -11.86 -6.61
C VAL A 267 16.49 -13.33 -6.56
N ASP A 268 16.75 -13.92 -7.72
CA ASP A 268 17.14 -15.34 -7.89
C ASP A 268 16.24 -16.31 -7.10
N GLY A 269 14.93 -16.10 -7.24
CA GLY A 269 13.90 -16.90 -6.60
C GLY A 269 13.61 -16.56 -5.14
N LYS A 270 14.41 -15.70 -4.49
CA LYS A 270 14.26 -15.31 -3.08
C LYS A 270 13.61 -13.95 -2.91
N TRP A 271 12.80 -13.79 -1.87
CA TRP A 271 12.22 -12.50 -1.50
C TRP A 271 13.18 -11.68 -0.65
N VAL A 272 13.57 -10.53 -1.16
CA VAL A 272 14.34 -9.50 -0.46
C VAL A 272 13.37 -8.45 0.05
N ILE A 273 13.41 -8.18 1.35
CA ILE A 273 12.59 -7.16 2.01
C ILE A 273 13.52 -6.04 2.47
N GLU A 274 13.25 -4.82 2.03
CA GLU A 274 14.05 -3.64 2.35
C GLU A 274 13.20 -2.53 2.98
N PRO A 275 13.79 -1.67 3.82
CA PRO A 275 13.10 -0.48 4.31
C PRO A 275 12.81 0.50 3.17
N THR A 276 11.69 1.18 3.28
CA THR A 276 11.27 2.33 2.46
C THR A 276 10.49 3.31 3.33
N PHE A 277 10.13 4.46 2.77
CA PHE A 277 9.27 5.42 3.46
C PHE A 277 7.89 4.82 3.75
N PHE A 278 7.39 5.06 4.96
CA PHE A 278 6.03 4.70 5.33
C PHE A 278 5.03 5.53 4.53
N ARG A 279 4.10 4.86 3.84
CA ARG A 279 3.19 5.50 2.90
C ARG A 279 1.74 5.11 3.11
N GLY A 280 0.87 6.12 3.13
CA GLY A 280 -0.58 5.95 3.05
C GLY A 280 -1.21 5.01 4.09
N GLN A 281 -2.43 4.59 3.79
CA GLN A 281 -3.22 3.63 4.56
C GLN A 281 -3.99 2.65 3.67
N TRP A 282 -4.55 3.09 2.54
CA TRP A 282 -5.55 2.30 1.80
C TRP A 282 -5.28 2.07 0.32
N GLY A 283 -4.52 2.95 -0.33
CA GLY A 283 -4.23 2.89 -1.75
C GLY A 283 -2.78 3.20 -2.03
N ILE A 284 -2.23 2.51 -3.03
CA ILE A 284 -0.94 2.80 -3.63
C ILE A 284 -1.03 2.61 -5.16
N ALA A 285 -0.53 3.59 -5.90
CA ALA A 285 -0.43 3.56 -7.36
C ALA A 285 0.91 4.17 -7.80
N ARG A 286 1.16 4.16 -9.11
CA ARG A 286 2.33 4.79 -9.74
C ARG A 286 1.95 5.53 -11.02
N ASP A 287 2.79 6.48 -11.41
CA ASP A 287 2.80 7.00 -12.78
C ASP A 287 3.74 6.20 -13.70
N ASP A 288 3.86 6.68 -14.93
CA ASP A 288 4.72 6.12 -15.98
C ASP A 288 6.22 6.18 -15.68
N TRP A 289 6.62 7.01 -14.71
CA TRP A 289 8.02 7.28 -14.40
C TRP A 289 8.43 6.65 -13.06
N GLY A 290 7.56 5.82 -12.48
CA GLY A 290 7.80 5.07 -11.26
C GLY A 290 7.66 5.89 -9.98
N ARG A 291 7.06 7.09 -10.03
CA ARG A 291 6.72 7.87 -8.83
C ARG A 291 5.47 7.32 -8.20
N LEU A 292 5.46 7.31 -6.87
CA LEU A 292 4.38 6.70 -6.10
C LEU A 292 3.28 7.70 -5.77
N TYR A 293 2.06 7.19 -5.76
CA TYR A 293 0.87 7.89 -5.30
C TYR A 293 0.20 7.05 -4.24
N HIS A 294 -0.34 7.70 -3.23
CA HIS A 294 -0.97 7.00 -2.11
C HIS A 294 -1.99 7.88 -1.43
N ASN A 295 -2.76 7.32 -0.51
CA ASN A 295 -3.74 8.06 0.25
C ASN A 295 -3.94 7.52 1.66
N HIS A 296 -4.73 8.24 2.45
CA HIS A 296 -5.22 7.78 3.74
C HIS A 296 -6.70 8.12 3.88
N ASN A 297 -7.36 7.64 4.94
CA ASN A 297 -8.82 7.75 5.11
C ASN A 297 -9.42 9.15 4.85
N SER A 298 -8.73 10.21 5.27
CA SER A 298 -9.21 11.60 5.18
C SER A 298 -8.57 12.44 4.06
N ALA A 299 -7.86 11.83 3.11
CA ALA A 299 -7.35 12.55 1.96
C ALA A 299 -7.28 11.67 0.71
N PHE A 300 -7.75 12.18 -0.42
CA PHE A 300 -7.91 11.36 -1.64
C PHE A 300 -6.61 10.94 -2.28
N LEU A 301 -5.62 11.84 -2.32
CA LEU A 301 -4.43 11.63 -3.11
C LEU A 301 -3.24 12.45 -2.60
N PHE A 302 -2.11 11.79 -2.48
CA PHE A 302 -0.80 12.40 -2.43
C PHE A 302 0.07 11.82 -3.54
N GLY A 303 0.99 12.63 -4.07
CA GLY A 303 2.01 12.19 -5.02
C GLY A 303 3.41 12.51 -4.52
N GLU A 304 4.36 11.63 -4.82
CA GLU A 304 5.79 11.86 -4.62
C GLU A 304 6.38 12.59 -5.82
N SER A 305 7.35 13.48 -5.56
CA SER A 305 8.02 14.23 -6.63
C SER A 305 9.13 13.40 -7.29
N LEU A 306 9.67 12.42 -6.56
CA LEU A 306 10.84 11.63 -6.96
C LEU A 306 10.55 10.13 -6.98
N ALA A 307 11.45 9.39 -7.62
CA ALA A 307 11.47 7.94 -7.57
C ALA A 307 11.67 7.45 -6.12
N PRO A 308 11.03 6.34 -5.74
CA PRO A 308 11.10 5.84 -4.38
C PRO A 308 12.53 5.46 -3.99
N ASN A 309 12.86 5.71 -2.71
CA ASN A 309 14.16 5.44 -2.11
C ASN A 309 15.35 6.23 -2.72
N LEU A 310 15.12 7.21 -3.60
CA LEU A 310 16.21 8.06 -4.13
C LEU A 310 16.95 8.81 -3.01
N LEU A 311 16.22 9.24 -1.99
CA LEU A 311 16.73 10.08 -0.90
C LEU A 311 17.18 9.29 0.35
N THR A 312 17.18 7.95 0.31
CA THR A 312 17.35 7.11 1.51
C THR A 312 18.48 6.11 1.44
N ALA A 313 19.41 6.25 0.50
CA ALA A 313 20.45 5.25 0.31
C ALA A 313 21.78 5.58 1.01
N ASN A 314 21.80 6.61 1.88
CA ASN A 314 22.83 6.76 2.90
C ASN A 314 22.33 6.22 4.25
N PRO A 315 22.77 5.04 4.72
CA PRO A 315 22.34 4.52 6.02
C PRO A 315 22.93 5.29 7.21
N ALA A 316 23.99 6.09 6.99
CA ALA A 316 24.66 6.87 8.03
C ALA A 316 23.93 8.18 8.37
N VAL A 317 23.00 8.62 7.51
CA VAL A 317 22.30 9.90 7.66
C VAL A 317 20.81 9.69 7.45
N LYS A 318 19.98 10.27 8.32
CA LYS A 318 18.52 10.29 8.16
C LYS A 318 18.06 11.73 7.87
N PRO A 319 18.10 12.20 6.62
CA PRO A 319 17.65 13.54 6.29
C PRO A 319 16.14 13.65 6.56
N LYS A 320 15.73 14.71 7.27
CA LYS A 320 14.32 15.04 7.43
C LYS A 320 13.83 15.79 6.21
N TYR A 321 12.87 15.23 5.48
CA TYR A 321 12.27 15.86 4.32
C TYR A 321 10.79 15.47 4.19
N ASN A 322 10.04 16.25 3.42
CA ASN A 322 8.65 15.94 3.08
C ASN A 322 8.47 15.94 1.56
N ASP A 323 8.33 14.76 0.98
CA ASP A 323 8.01 14.55 -0.44
C ASP A 323 6.55 14.17 -0.69
N MET A 324 5.69 14.24 0.33
CA MET A 324 4.26 13.96 0.16
C MET A 324 3.54 15.25 -0.24
N ASN A 325 3.20 15.37 -1.52
CA ASN A 325 2.41 16.50 -2.03
C ASN A 325 0.93 16.13 -1.98
N ALA A 326 0.11 16.83 -1.18
CA ALA A 326 -1.34 16.65 -1.22
C ALA A 326 -1.88 17.15 -2.57
N LEU A 327 -2.64 16.31 -3.27
CA LEU A 327 -3.14 16.59 -4.61
C LEU A 327 -4.66 16.72 -4.60
N GLY A 328 -5.15 17.93 -4.88
CA GLY A 328 -6.59 18.21 -4.95
C GLY A 328 -7.24 18.47 -3.59
N SER A 329 -8.54 18.72 -3.64
CA SER A 329 -9.37 18.97 -2.45
C SER A 329 -9.95 17.67 -1.91
N ASN A 330 -10.08 17.58 -0.59
CA ASN A 330 -10.78 16.50 0.10
C ASN A 330 -12.31 16.67 0.09
N ARG A 331 -12.82 17.77 -0.48
CA ARG A 331 -14.25 18.05 -0.60
C ARG A 331 -14.95 16.97 -1.44
N THR A 332 -16.06 16.46 -0.92
CA THR A 332 -16.92 15.49 -1.60
C THR A 332 -18.21 16.13 -2.10
N TRP A 333 -18.77 15.56 -3.17
CA TRP A 333 -20.08 15.93 -3.73
C TRP A 333 -21.01 14.72 -3.86
N PRO A 334 -21.47 14.13 -2.75
CA PRO A 334 -22.37 12.97 -2.78
C PRO A 334 -23.74 13.36 -3.36
N ILE A 335 -24.41 12.41 -3.98
CA ILE A 335 -25.75 12.61 -4.55
C ILE A 335 -26.88 12.16 -3.60
N ARG A 336 -26.54 11.60 -2.44
CA ARG A 336 -27.45 11.17 -1.37
C ARG A 336 -27.00 11.70 0.00
N VAL A 337 -27.92 11.77 0.96
CA VAL A 337 -27.59 11.99 2.38
C VAL A 337 -26.65 10.89 2.89
N THR A 338 -25.81 11.19 3.87
CA THR A 338 -24.80 10.24 4.39
C THR A 338 -25.04 9.92 5.87
N PRO A 339 -25.97 9.01 6.19
CA PRO A 339 -26.45 8.76 7.55
C PRO A 339 -25.56 7.86 8.43
N ALA A 340 -24.70 7.01 7.86
CA ALA A 340 -23.80 6.11 8.60
C ALA A 340 -22.31 6.50 8.46
N VAL A 341 -22.00 7.77 8.76
CA VAL A 341 -20.62 8.29 8.72
C VAL A 341 -19.99 8.21 10.10
N ASN A 342 -18.78 7.68 10.18
CA ASN A 342 -18.01 7.73 11.42
C ASN A 342 -17.75 9.20 11.78
N ARG A 343 -18.05 9.60 13.02
CA ARG A 343 -18.00 11.00 13.47
C ARG A 343 -19.02 11.94 12.82
N ALA A 344 -20.10 11.43 12.24
CA ALA A 344 -21.22 12.29 11.80
C ALA A 344 -21.72 13.19 12.95
N TYR A 345 -21.70 12.67 14.18
CA TYR A 345 -22.09 13.37 15.41
C TYR A 345 -21.19 14.57 15.75
N MET A 346 -20.01 14.71 15.14
CA MET A 346 -19.19 15.92 15.26
C MET A 346 -19.83 17.05 14.46
N SER A 347 -20.79 17.73 15.10
CA SER A 347 -21.52 18.88 14.57
C SER A 347 -21.57 20.00 15.61
N LYS A 348 -21.73 21.25 15.15
CA LYS A 348 -21.94 22.41 16.03
C LYS A 348 -23.20 22.26 16.88
N ALA A 349 -24.25 21.63 16.34
CA ALA A 349 -25.48 21.35 17.08
C ALA A 349 -25.24 20.41 18.28
N ASN A 350 -24.25 19.52 18.18
CA ASN A 350 -23.83 18.64 19.26
C ASN A 350 -22.68 19.22 20.12
N GLY A 351 -22.33 20.51 19.93
CA GLY A 351 -21.30 21.20 20.71
C GLY A 351 -19.87 21.07 20.17
N TYR A 352 -19.66 20.54 18.95
CA TYR A 352 -18.33 20.45 18.33
C TYR A 352 -17.98 21.69 17.50
N ASN A 353 -16.69 22.03 17.41
CA ASN A 353 -16.24 23.18 16.61
C ASN A 353 -16.22 22.93 15.08
N GLU A 354 -16.30 21.66 14.69
CA GLU A 354 -16.23 21.20 13.30
C GLU A 354 -17.57 20.59 12.85
N GLN A 355 -17.76 20.44 11.54
CA GLN A 355 -18.92 19.76 10.95
C GLN A 355 -18.48 18.71 9.94
N THR A 356 -18.83 17.45 10.19
CA THR A 356 -18.59 16.34 9.26
C THR A 356 -19.60 16.33 8.11
N LEU A 357 -20.86 16.61 8.42
CA LEU A 357 -21.96 16.68 7.46
C LEU A 357 -22.39 18.12 7.23
N ASP A 358 -22.81 18.42 6.01
CA ASP A 358 -23.42 19.70 5.68
C ASP A 358 -24.76 19.83 6.43
N PRO A 359 -24.99 20.90 7.21
CA PRO A 359 -26.16 21.01 8.08
C PRO A 359 -27.47 21.25 7.33
N LYS A 360 -27.42 21.53 6.01
CA LYS A 360 -28.63 21.73 5.19
C LYS A 360 -28.95 20.50 4.36
N THR A 361 -27.93 19.85 3.83
CA THR A 361 -28.08 18.73 2.89
C THR A 361 -27.81 17.37 3.52
N HIS A 362 -27.25 17.32 4.72
CA HIS A 362 -26.83 16.10 5.43
C HIS A 362 -25.87 15.21 4.63
N LYS A 363 -25.17 15.81 3.66
CA LYS A 363 -24.16 15.17 2.82
C LYS A 363 -22.78 15.33 3.43
N LEU A 364 -21.91 14.35 3.18
CA LEU A 364 -20.52 14.40 3.61
C LEU A 364 -19.81 15.62 3.01
N ILE A 365 -19.14 16.41 3.85
CA ILE A 365 -18.38 17.59 3.43
C ILE A 365 -17.03 17.19 2.85
N ASN A 366 -16.21 16.50 3.66
CA ASN A 366 -14.86 16.08 3.28
C ASN A 366 -14.75 14.55 3.41
N CYS A 367 -13.91 13.94 2.58
CA CYS A 367 -13.71 12.49 2.59
C CYS A 367 -13.33 11.96 3.98
N THR A 368 -13.90 10.82 4.33
CA THR A 368 -13.66 10.15 5.63
C THR A 368 -13.22 8.70 5.48
N ALA A 369 -13.45 8.12 4.30
CA ALA A 369 -13.09 6.77 3.92
C ALA A 369 -12.59 6.73 2.47
N ALA A 370 -11.59 7.55 2.14
CA ALA A 370 -10.84 7.34 0.91
C ALA A 370 -10.17 5.95 0.97
N ALA A 371 -10.41 5.15 -0.07
CA ALA A 371 -9.94 3.77 -0.19
C ALA A 371 -8.96 3.63 -1.38
N GLY A 372 -8.91 2.50 -2.07
CA GLY A 372 -7.97 2.28 -3.17
C GLY A 372 -8.08 3.31 -4.31
N MET A 373 -7.00 3.44 -5.08
CA MET A 373 -6.89 4.46 -6.13
C MET A 373 -5.96 4.00 -7.26
N THR A 374 -6.12 4.60 -8.44
CA THR A 374 -5.18 4.46 -9.57
C THR A 374 -4.88 5.81 -10.21
N VAL A 375 -3.67 5.97 -10.74
CA VAL A 375 -3.41 6.98 -11.77
C VAL A 375 -3.75 6.34 -13.11
N TYR A 376 -4.75 6.88 -13.81
CA TYR A 376 -5.24 6.29 -15.05
C TYR A 376 -4.25 6.49 -16.19
N ARG A 377 -3.80 5.38 -16.77
CA ARG A 377 -2.77 5.34 -17.83
C ARG A 377 -3.15 4.38 -18.97
N GLY A 378 -4.46 4.25 -19.17
CA GLY A 378 -5.08 3.45 -20.23
C GLY A 378 -5.39 4.28 -21.47
N THR A 379 -5.74 3.60 -22.56
CA THR A 379 -5.97 4.18 -23.90
C THR A 379 -7.44 4.40 -24.24
N ASN A 380 -8.38 3.90 -23.41
CA ASN A 380 -9.81 3.98 -23.71
C ASN A 380 -10.37 5.40 -23.53
N PHE A 381 -9.99 6.09 -22.45
CA PHE A 381 -10.46 7.44 -22.16
C PHE A 381 -9.82 8.46 -23.11
N PRO A 382 -10.45 9.62 -23.33
CA PRO A 382 -9.83 10.73 -24.05
C PRO A 382 -8.49 11.13 -23.44
N LYS A 383 -7.55 11.60 -24.26
CA LYS A 383 -6.16 11.91 -23.89
C LYS A 383 -6.04 12.81 -22.65
N ASP A 384 -6.96 13.76 -22.48
CA ASP A 384 -6.94 14.70 -21.35
C ASP A 384 -7.18 14.04 -19.99
N TRP A 385 -7.69 12.81 -19.96
CA TRP A 385 -7.83 12.01 -18.74
C TRP A 385 -6.59 11.19 -18.39
N TYR A 386 -5.64 11.02 -19.32
CA TYR A 386 -4.38 10.32 -19.04
C TYR A 386 -3.62 11.04 -17.93
N GLY A 387 -3.12 10.28 -16.94
CA GLY A 387 -2.49 10.80 -15.74
C GLY A 387 -3.44 11.31 -14.65
N THR A 388 -4.76 11.17 -14.81
CA THR A 388 -5.74 11.57 -13.78
C THR A 388 -5.78 10.52 -12.67
N GLY A 389 -5.73 10.97 -11.42
CA GLY A 389 -5.95 10.11 -10.26
C GLY A 389 -7.43 9.85 -10.05
N PHE A 390 -7.81 8.58 -9.91
CA PHE A 390 -9.16 8.15 -9.52
C PHE A 390 -9.10 7.48 -8.15
N ALA A 391 -9.74 8.09 -7.16
CA ALA A 391 -9.75 7.62 -5.78
C ALA A 391 -11.17 7.31 -5.33
N THR A 392 -11.39 6.12 -4.76
CA THR A 392 -12.71 5.70 -4.29
C THR A 392 -13.01 6.25 -2.89
N GLU A 393 -14.26 6.61 -2.60
CA GLU A 393 -14.76 6.96 -1.27
C GLU A 393 -15.96 6.06 -0.94
N SER A 394 -15.75 5.12 -0.03
CA SER A 394 -16.71 4.04 0.21
C SER A 394 -17.91 4.49 1.05
N VAL A 395 -17.75 5.49 1.92
CA VAL A 395 -18.80 5.96 2.84
C VAL A 395 -19.83 6.83 2.13
N ALA A 396 -19.36 7.65 1.20
CA ALA A 396 -20.15 8.57 0.39
C ALA A 396 -20.50 7.99 -1.00
N ASN A 397 -20.18 6.71 -1.24
CA ASN A 397 -20.61 5.94 -2.41
C ASN A 397 -20.17 6.60 -3.74
N LEU A 398 -18.92 7.07 -3.82
CA LEU A 398 -18.42 7.88 -4.95
C LEU A 398 -16.98 7.55 -5.37
N VAL A 399 -16.59 8.05 -6.54
CA VAL A 399 -15.22 8.04 -7.07
C VAL A 399 -14.83 9.47 -7.43
N LYS A 400 -13.73 9.95 -6.84
CA LYS A 400 -13.13 11.26 -7.07
C LYS A 400 -12.19 11.19 -8.27
N ALA A 401 -12.28 12.16 -9.17
CA ALA A 401 -11.23 12.43 -10.15
C ALA A 401 -10.35 13.60 -9.69
N VAL A 402 -9.04 13.45 -9.76
CA VAL A 402 -8.03 14.47 -9.47
C VAL A 402 -7.13 14.59 -10.69
N LYS A 403 -7.28 15.69 -11.44
CA LYS A 403 -6.36 16.04 -12.51
C LYS A 403 -5.04 16.44 -11.87
N ILE A 404 -3.97 15.74 -12.25
CA ILE A 404 -2.63 15.96 -11.73
C ILE A 404 -1.87 16.79 -12.77
N ASP A 405 -1.38 17.94 -12.33
CA ASP A 405 -0.54 18.83 -13.13
C ASP A 405 0.87 18.83 -12.55
N GLU A 406 1.87 18.89 -13.41
CA GLU A 406 3.27 18.95 -13.02
C GLU A 406 3.96 20.10 -13.73
N LYS A 407 4.70 20.90 -12.96
CA LYS A 407 5.56 21.96 -13.48
C LYS A 407 6.85 21.99 -12.68
N ASP A 408 7.99 21.95 -13.37
CA ASP A 408 9.32 22.02 -12.77
C ASP A 408 9.52 20.98 -11.64
N GLY A 409 9.00 19.76 -11.84
CA GLY A 409 9.04 18.66 -10.86
C GLY A 409 8.10 18.84 -9.64
N LYS A 410 7.29 19.91 -9.60
CA LYS A 410 6.28 20.10 -8.56
C LYS A 410 4.90 19.68 -9.06
N GLN A 411 4.25 18.82 -8.29
CA GLN A 411 2.90 18.37 -8.57
C GLN A 411 1.84 19.24 -7.87
N SER A 412 0.71 19.42 -8.54
CA SER A 412 -0.52 19.96 -7.99
C SER A 412 -1.71 19.14 -8.48
N GLY A 413 -2.83 19.21 -7.77
CA GLY A 413 -4.06 18.52 -8.15
C GLY A 413 -5.26 19.44 -8.17
N GLY A 414 -6.17 19.21 -9.11
CA GLY A 414 -7.45 19.89 -9.23
C GLY A 414 -8.58 18.92 -9.52
N HIS A 415 -9.80 19.20 -9.05
CA HIS A 415 -10.96 18.39 -9.37
C HIS A 415 -11.63 18.92 -10.64
N PRO A 416 -11.67 18.15 -11.75
CA PRO A 416 -12.04 18.70 -13.06
C PRO A 416 -13.56 18.86 -13.28
N LEU A 417 -14.39 18.46 -12.31
CA LEU A 417 -15.85 18.35 -12.48
C LEU A 417 -16.66 19.32 -11.61
N GLY A 418 -16.01 20.29 -10.96
CA GLY A 418 -16.68 21.30 -10.13
C GLY A 418 -17.36 20.70 -8.91
N GLU A 419 -18.68 20.87 -8.78
CA GLU A 419 -19.49 20.37 -7.66
C GLU A 419 -20.14 19.00 -7.94
N LYS A 420 -19.47 18.16 -8.72
CA LYS A 420 -19.94 16.81 -9.09
C LYS A 420 -18.79 15.82 -9.06
N GLU A 421 -19.04 14.61 -8.58
CA GLU A 421 -18.03 13.56 -8.63
C GLU A 421 -17.95 12.87 -10.01
N PHE A 422 -16.85 12.14 -10.25
CA PHE A 422 -16.69 11.38 -11.48
C PHE A 422 -17.71 10.25 -11.57
N LEU A 423 -17.95 9.58 -10.45
CA LEU A 423 -19.03 8.62 -10.26
C LEU A 423 -19.61 8.83 -8.85
N ALA A 424 -20.92 8.81 -8.72
CA ALA A 424 -21.60 8.76 -7.43
C ALA A 424 -22.84 7.87 -7.53
N SER A 425 -23.25 7.24 -6.42
CA SER A 425 -24.42 6.36 -6.38
C SER A 425 -25.43 6.80 -5.32
N THR A 426 -26.71 6.54 -5.57
CA THR A 426 -27.76 6.60 -4.55
C THR A 426 -27.89 5.30 -3.74
N ASP A 427 -27.26 4.21 -4.18
CA ASP A 427 -27.19 2.93 -3.45
C ASP A 427 -26.18 3.02 -2.29
N GLU A 428 -26.67 2.92 -1.04
CA GLU A 428 -25.82 2.97 0.16
C GLU A 428 -24.85 1.76 0.24
N ARG A 429 -25.16 0.66 -0.44
CA ARG A 429 -24.37 -0.58 -0.43
C ARG A 429 -23.29 -0.60 -1.50
N PHE A 430 -23.30 0.33 -2.46
CA PHE A 430 -22.20 0.54 -3.39
C PHE A 430 -20.96 1.02 -2.60
N ARG A 431 -20.00 0.13 -2.38
CA ARG A 431 -18.76 0.41 -1.63
C ARG A 431 -17.59 0.26 -2.59
N PRO A 432 -17.30 1.29 -3.43
CA PRO A 432 -16.10 1.27 -4.22
C PRO A 432 -14.91 1.31 -3.27
N VAL A 433 -14.04 0.31 -3.37
CA VAL A 433 -12.88 0.13 -2.48
C VAL A 433 -11.56 0.15 -3.22
N ASN A 434 -11.58 0.01 -4.56
CA ASN A 434 -10.36 0.10 -5.37
C ASN A 434 -10.64 0.41 -6.84
N ALA A 435 -9.60 0.84 -7.57
CA ALA A 435 -9.66 1.14 -9.00
C ALA A 435 -8.36 0.75 -9.72
N TYR A 436 -8.44 0.36 -10.99
CA TYR A 436 -7.30 -0.13 -11.78
C TYR A 436 -7.38 0.31 -13.24
N THR A 437 -6.23 0.60 -13.86
CA THR A 437 -6.12 0.65 -15.33
C THR A 437 -6.08 -0.79 -15.86
N ALA A 438 -6.99 -1.13 -16.77
CA ALA A 438 -7.22 -2.50 -17.21
C ALA A 438 -6.48 -2.84 -18.54
N PRO A 439 -6.32 -4.14 -18.85
CA PRO A 439 -5.74 -4.61 -20.11
C PRO A 439 -6.48 -4.09 -21.35
N ASP A 440 -7.80 -3.92 -21.26
CA ASP A 440 -8.63 -3.40 -22.36
C ASP A 440 -8.54 -1.86 -22.51
N GLY A 441 -7.65 -1.21 -21.75
CA GLY A 441 -7.41 0.23 -21.75
C GLY A 441 -8.40 1.03 -20.91
N SER A 442 -9.41 0.40 -20.31
CA SER A 442 -10.45 1.08 -19.52
C SER A 442 -10.11 1.20 -18.02
N LEU A 443 -11.04 1.75 -17.23
CA LEU A 443 -10.90 1.86 -15.77
C LEU A 443 -11.78 0.82 -15.09
N TYR A 444 -11.20 -0.12 -14.34
CA TYR A 444 -11.95 -1.10 -13.56
C TYR A 444 -12.16 -0.58 -12.14
N LEU A 445 -13.37 -0.74 -11.61
CA LEU A 445 -13.76 -0.39 -10.25
C LEU A 445 -14.13 -1.65 -9.49
N VAL A 446 -13.55 -1.80 -8.30
CA VAL A 446 -13.84 -2.90 -7.38
C VAL A 446 -14.84 -2.41 -6.34
N ASP A 447 -16.03 -3.00 -6.37
CA ASP A 447 -17.12 -2.73 -5.45
C ASP A 447 -17.34 -3.94 -4.53
N MET A 448 -17.07 -3.73 -3.24
CA MET A 448 -17.26 -4.78 -2.24
C MET A 448 -18.74 -5.14 -2.08
N TYR A 449 -19.65 -4.23 -2.46
CA TYR A 449 -21.11 -4.32 -2.30
C TYR A 449 -21.52 -4.76 -0.88
N HIS A 450 -21.24 -3.92 0.11
CA HIS A 450 -21.38 -4.28 1.52
C HIS A 450 -22.02 -3.16 2.35
N GLY A 451 -22.92 -3.52 3.26
CA GLY A 451 -23.67 -2.52 4.04
C GLY A 451 -22.81 -1.81 5.09
N ILE A 452 -22.05 -2.57 5.89
CA ILE A 452 -21.17 -2.03 6.94
C ILE A 452 -19.75 -1.87 6.39
N ILE A 453 -19.26 -0.65 6.30
CA ILE A 453 -17.88 -0.40 5.84
C ILE A 453 -16.89 -0.16 6.97
N GLN A 454 -17.35 0.01 8.22
CA GLN A 454 -16.49 0.19 9.39
C GLN A 454 -16.36 -1.10 10.19
N HIS A 455 -15.14 -1.42 10.57
CA HIS A 455 -14.79 -2.55 11.41
C HIS A 455 -15.35 -2.38 12.82
N LYS A 456 -15.64 -3.50 13.50
CA LYS A 456 -16.22 -3.54 14.86
C LYS A 456 -15.51 -2.65 15.89
N THR A 457 -14.20 -2.45 15.73
CA THR A 457 -13.39 -1.56 16.59
C THR A 457 -13.87 -0.10 16.56
N TYR A 458 -14.47 0.35 15.45
CA TYR A 458 -14.95 1.72 15.28
C TYR A 458 -16.48 1.84 15.32
N GLN A 459 -17.20 0.75 15.52
CA GLN A 459 -18.66 0.78 15.64
C GLN A 459 -19.04 1.51 16.91
N THR A 460 -19.55 2.73 16.79
CA THR A 460 -20.14 3.52 17.90
C THR A 460 -21.62 3.18 18.09
N SER A 461 -22.22 3.53 19.22
CA SER A 461 -23.65 3.29 19.48
C SER A 461 -24.52 3.98 18.43
N TYR A 462 -24.09 5.16 17.97
CA TYR A 462 -24.70 5.85 16.85
C TYR A 462 -24.60 5.06 15.53
N LEU A 463 -23.39 4.65 15.13
CA LEU A 463 -23.19 3.89 13.89
C LEU A 463 -23.97 2.58 13.90
N ARG A 464 -23.95 1.88 15.04
CA ARG A 464 -24.69 0.64 15.23
C ARG A 464 -26.19 0.84 15.01
N LYS A 465 -26.78 1.87 15.62
CA LYS A 465 -28.20 2.21 15.42
C LYS A 465 -28.52 2.51 13.96
N GLN A 466 -27.66 3.28 13.29
CA GLN A 466 -27.83 3.63 11.87
C GLN A 466 -27.76 2.38 10.97
N ASN A 467 -26.78 1.50 11.21
CA ASN A 467 -26.60 0.28 10.42
C ASN A 467 -27.76 -0.70 10.60
N LEU A 468 -28.19 -0.94 11.83
CA LEU A 468 -29.27 -1.89 12.12
C LEU A 468 -30.65 -1.37 11.66
N ALA A 469 -30.93 -0.08 11.79
CA ALA A 469 -32.20 0.51 11.36
C ALA A 469 -32.47 0.32 9.86
N ARG A 470 -31.42 0.15 9.05
CA ARG A 470 -31.49 -0.06 7.59
C ARG A 470 -31.11 -1.47 7.14
N GLY A 471 -30.88 -2.40 8.09
CA GLY A 471 -30.48 -3.78 7.79
C GLY A 471 -29.15 -3.90 7.05
N LEU A 472 -28.20 -2.97 7.30
CA LEU A 472 -26.89 -2.95 6.63
C LEU A 472 -25.95 -4.07 7.10
N ASP A 473 -26.26 -4.73 8.21
CA ASP A 473 -25.58 -5.94 8.70
C ASP A 473 -25.85 -7.18 7.83
N LYS A 474 -26.78 -7.07 6.87
CA LYS A 474 -27.20 -8.17 5.99
C LYS A 474 -27.32 -7.70 4.55
N PRO A 475 -27.22 -8.60 3.57
CA PRO A 475 -26.66 -9.94 3.67
C PRO A 475 -25.15 -9.89 3.91
N GLY A 476 -24.64 -10.83 4.70
CA GLY A 476 -23.23 -10.89 5.07
C GLY A 476 -22.32 -11.49 3.99
N PHE A 477 -22.87 -12.15 2.96
CA PHE A 477 -22.12 -12.87 1.91
C PHE A 477 -22.91 -12.91 0.60
N GLY A 478 -22.24 -13.25 -0.50
CA GLY A 478 -22.86 -13.58 -1.78
C GLY A 478 -23.07 -12.37 -2.70
N HIS A 479 -22.38 -11.27 -2.44
CA HIS A 479 -22.48 -10.03 -3.20
C HIS A 479 -21.12 -9.41 -3.42
N GLY A 480 -20.96 -8.69 -4.51
CA GLY A 480 -19.71 -8.03 -4.86
C GLY A 480 -19.60 -7.91 -6.36
N ARG A 481 -19.01 -6.81 -6.82
CA ARG A 481 -19.05 -6.46 -8.25
C ARG A 481 -17.73 -5.87 -8.69
N ILE A 482 -17.36 -6.18 -9.92
CA ILE A 482 -16.28 -5.51 -10.65
C ILE A 482 -16.96 -4.84 -11.84
N TYR A 483 -16.83 -3.52 -11.90
CA TYR A 483 -17.35 -2.72 -13.01
C TYR A 483 -16.21 -2.25 -13.90
N ARG A 484 -16.50 -2.10 -15.18
CA ARG A 484 -15.70 -1.35 -16.14
C ARG A 484 -16.35 0.01 -16.34
N VAL A 485 -15.54 1.06 -16.26
CA VAL A 485 -15.88 2.38 -16.77
C VAL A 485 -15.10 2.59 -18.06
N ARG A 486 -15.82 2.93 -19.14
CA ARG A 486 -15.23 3.24 -20.44
C ARG A 486 -15.81 4.54 -21.00
N SER A 487 -15.05 5.22 -21.85
CA SER A 487 -15.57 6.35 -22.61
C SER A 487 -16.51 5.85 -23.70
N THR A 488 -17.56 6.63 -23.99
CA THR A 488 -18.48 6.33 -25.09
C THR A 488 -17.82 6.43 -26.47
N SER A 489 -16.74 7.20 -26.60
CA SER A 489 -15.94 7.31 -27.82
C SER A 489 -14.74 6.35 -27.85
N GLY A 490 -14.40 5.75 -26.70
CA GLY A 490 -13.27 4.85 -26.53
C GLY A 490 -13.60 3.42 -26.96
N LYS A 491 -12.69 2.81 -27.74
CA LYS A 491 -12.75 1.37 -28.04
C LYS A 491 -11.98 0.59 -26.99
N LEU A 492 -12.46 -0.62 -26.69
CA LEU A 492 -11.72 -1.56 -25.85
C LEU A 492 -10.57 -2.17 -26.66
N GLU A 493 -9.41 -2.33 -26.02
CA GLU A 493 -8.28 -3.01 -26.64
C GLU A 493 -8.53 -4.52 -26.73
N PRO A 494 -8.07 -5.19 -27.79
CA PRO A 494 -8.20 -6.63 -27.93
C PRO A 494 -7.38 -7.36 -26.86
N LYS A 495 -7.85 -8.54 -26.44
CA LYS A 495 -7.12 -9.42 -25.54
C LYS A 495 -5.79 -9.85 -26.18
N VAL A 496 -4.69 -9.69 -25.43
CA VAL A 496 -3.35 -10.13 -25.83
C VAL A 496 -2.75 -10.95 -24.70
N ASP A 497 -2.32 -12.18 -24.98
CA ASP A 497 -1.52 -12.98 -24.05
C ASP A 497 -0.04 -12.60 -24.17
N ILE A 498 0.38 -11.64 -23.33
CA ILE A 498 1.78 -11.20 -23.23
C ILE A 498 2.65 -12.36 -22.74
N GLY A 499 2.09 -13.28 -21.95
CA GLY A 499 2.74 -14.49 -21.48
C GLY A 499 3.04 -15.50 -22.59
N ALA A 500 2.50 -15.33 -23.80
CA ALA A 500 2.83 -16.16 -24.96
C ALA A 500 3.86 -15.52 -25.93
N LEU A 501 4.04 -14.19 -25.86
CA LEU A 501 4.97 -13.46 -26.75
C LEU A 501 6.44 -13.80 -26.46
N GLN A 502 7.30 -13.72 -27.48
CA GLN A 502 8.74 -14.00 -27.38
C GLN A 502 9.58 -12.96 -28.12
N GLY A 503 10.88 -12.91 -27.82
CA GLY A 503 11.87 -12.13 -28.57
C GLY A 503 11.44 -10.69 -28.84
N LEU A 504 11.42 -10.30 -30.11
CA LEU A 504 11.10 -8.94 -30.53
C LEU A 504 9.64 -8.54 -30.23
N ASP A 505 8.68 -9.45 -30.34
CA ASP A 505 7.27 -9.11 -30.14
C ASP A 505 6.96 -8.82 -28.67
N LEU A 506 7.64 -9.50 -27.74
CA LEU A 506 7.59 -9.14 -26.32
C LEU A 506 8.24 -7.77 -26.05
N VAL A 507 9.40 -7.48 -26.65
CA VAL A 507 10.10 -6.19 -26.48
C VAL A 507 9.29 -5.02 -27.02
N LYS A 508 8.58 -5.18 -28.15
CA LYS A 508 7.68 -4.15 -28.71
C LYS A 508 6.59 -3.73 -27.73
N MET A 509 6.14 -4.61 -26.84
CA MET A 509 5.11 -4.28 -25.86
C MET A 509 5.56 -3.23 -24.85
N LEU A 510 6.87 -3.02 -24.64
CA LEU A 510 7.40 -1.91 -23.83
C LEU A 510 7.11 -0.52 -24.43
N MET A 511 6.70 -0.46 -25.70
CA MET A 511 6.32 0.76 -26.42
C MET A 511 4.81 0.98 -26.45
N HIS A 512 4.01 0.06 -25.91
CA HIS A 512 2.56 0.10 -26.00
C HIS A 512 2.00 1.35 -25.30
N ALA A 513 0.88 1.92 -25.77
CA ALA A 513 0.35 3.16 -25.19
C ALA A 513 -0.37 2.96 -23.84
N ASN A 514 -1.05 1.83 -23.65
CA ASN A 514 -1.62 1.42 -22.38
C ASN A 514 -0.53 0.89 -21.43
N SER A 515 -0.45 1.46 -20.22
CA SER A 515 0.59 1.12 -19.24
C SER A 515 0.56 -0.35 -18.81
N TRP A 516 -0.62 -0.97 -18.76
CA TRP A 516 -0.74 -2.37 -18.34
C TRP A 516 0.11 -3.29 -19.22
N HIS A 517 0.06 -3.08 -20.54
CA HIS A 517 0.83 -3.87 -21.49
C HIS A 517 2.34 -3.69 -21.32
N ARG A 518 2.81 -2.44 -21.16
CA ARG A 518 4.24 -2.14 -20.97
C ARG A 518 4.78 -2.78 -19.70
N GLU A 519 4.05 -2.59 -18.60
CA GLU A 519 4.44 -3.05 -17.27
C GLU A 519 4.41 -4.57 -17.17
N THR A 520 3.41 -5.21 -17.78
CA THR A 520 3.32 -6.67 -17.84
C THR A 520 4.43 -7.25 -18.70
N ALA A 521 4.76 -6.62 -19.84
CA ALA A 521 5.88 -7.05 -20.67
C ALA A 521 7.22 -6.93 -19.96
N GLN A 522 7.47 -5.84 -19.22
CA GLN A 522 8.66 -5.71 -18.37
C GLN A 522 8.70 -6.85 -17.33
N ARG A 523 7.60 -7.11 -16.60
CA ARG A 523 7.52 -8.21 -15.63
C ARG A 523 7.86 -9.55 -16.28
N VAL A 524 7.29 -9.86 -17.45
CA VAL A 524 7.56 -11.11 -18.17
C VAL A 524 9.02 -11.21 -18.63
N LEU A 525 9.63 -10.12 -19.11
CA LEU A 525 11.05 -10.08 -19.48
C LEU A 525 11.95 -10.36 -18.27
N VAL A 526 11.65 -9.72 -17.13
CA VAL A 526 12.40 -9.88 -15.87
C VAL A 526 12.27 -11.27 -15.28
N ASP A 527 11.06 -11.85 -15.33
CA ASP A 527 10.81 -13.21 -14.83
C ASP A 527 11.52 -14.27 -15.69
N ARG A 528 11.53 -14.10 -17.02
CA ARG A 528 12.13 -15.09 -17.94
C ARG A 528 13.63 -14.96 -18.08
N LYS A 529 14.17 -13.74 -17.98
CA LYS A 529 15.58 -13.41 -18.20
C LYS A 529 16.13 -13.98 -19.53
N ASP A 530 15.33 -13.97 -20.60
CA ASP A 530 15.75 -14.51 -21.91
C ASP A 530 16.92 -13.70 -22.50
N PRO A 531 18.13 -14.29 -22.65
CA PRO A 531 19.30 -13.58 -23.17
C PRO A 531 19.11 -13.04 -24.59
N ALA A 532 18.24 -13.64 -25.40
CA ALA A 532 17.98 -13.20 -26.77
C ALA A 532 17.34 -11.80 -26.83
N THR A 533 16.70 -11.36 -25.75
CA THR A 533 16.08 -10.03 -25.66
C THR A 533 17.06 -8.92 -25.28
N ILE A 534 18.22 -9.24 -24.70
CA ILE A 534 19.19 -8.26 -24.20
C ILE A 534 19.66 -7.29 -25.31
N PRO A 535 20.08 -7.74 -26.51
CA PRO A 535 20.50 -6.81 -27.57
C PRO A 535 19.38 -5.89 -28.06
N LEU A 536 18.13 -6.38 -28.05
CA LEU A 536 16.96 -5.60 -28.44
C LEU A 536 16.66 -4.52 -27.40
N LEU A 537 16.74 -4.87 -26.11
CA LEU A 537 16.58 -3.94 -25.01
C LEU A 537 17.69 -2.88 -24.99
N ALA A 538 18.95 -3.27 -25.23
CA ALA A 538 20.07 -2.33 -25.31
C ALA A 538 19.85 -1.30 -26.43
N LYS A 539 19.41 -1.74 -27.61
CA LYS A 539 19.05 -0.84 -28.72
C LYS A 539 17.89 0.09 -28.36
N LEU A 540 16.87 -0.44 -27.70
CA LEU A 540 15.69 0.34 -27.28
C LEU A 540 16.05 1.37 -26.20
N ALA A 541 16.91 1.02 -25.25
CA ALA A 541 17.40 1.91 -24.20
C ALA A 541 18.21 3.09 -24.74
N ALA A 542 18.89 2.94 -25.88
CA ALA A 542 19.72 3.98 -26.47
C ALA A 542 18.96 4.97 -27.39
N SER A 543 17.85 4.56 -28.01
CA SER A 543 17.24 5.33 -29.12
C SER A 543 15.71 5.21 -29.25
N GLY A 544 15.03 4.68 -28.24
CA GLY A 544 13.56 4.54 -28.23
C GLY A 544 12.79 5.84 -27.96
N GLN A 545 11.47 5.76 -27.99
CA GLN A 545 10.62 6.81 -27.40
C GLN A 545 10.86 6.85 -25.87
N PRO A 546 10.75 8.02 -25.20
CA PRO A 546 11.14 8.18 -23.80
C PRO A 546 10.66 7.08 -22.85
N ILE A 547 9.37 6.76 -22.86
CA ILE A 547 8.78 5.72 -22.00
C ILE A 547 9.35 4.32 -22.29
N ALA A 548 9.63 4.03 -23.55
CA ALA A 548 10.18 2.74 -23.96
C ALA A 548 11.66 2.61 -23.60
N GLN A 549 12.44 3.69 -23.71
CA GLN A 549 13.82 3.73 -23.23
C GLN A 549 13.87 3.41 -21.72
N VAL A 550 13.00 4.07 -20.96
CA VAL A 550 12.88 3.89 -19.50
C VAL A 550 12.55 2.44 -19.16
N HIS A 551 11.53 1.84 -19.77
CA HIS A 551 11.21 0.43 -19.55
C HIS A 551 12.32 -0.53 -19.99
N ALA A 552 13.04 -0.23 -21.07
CA ALA A 552 14.17 -1.05 -21.51
C ALA A 552 15.33 -1.06 -20.50
N ILE A 553 15.67 0.11 -19.96
CA ILE A 553 16.68 0.26 -18.89
C ILE A 553 16.31 -0.58 -17.67
N TRP A 554 15.07 -0.47 -17.20
CA TRP A 554 14.62 -1.20 -16.02
C TRP A 554 14.35 -2.69 -16.26
N SER A 555 14.08 -3.10 -17.49
CA SER A 555 14.06 -4.52 -17.89
C SER A 555 15.46 -5.11 -17.81
N LEU A 556 16.47 -4.42 -18.36
CA LEU A 556 17.88 -4.83 -18.26
C LEU A 556 18.34 -4.92 -16.79
N GLU A 557 17.96 -3.95 -15.96
CA GLU A 557 18.26 -3.96 -14.51
C GLU A 557 17.58 -5.16 -13.82
N GLY A 558 16.29 -5.38 -14.09
CA GLY A 558 15.52 -6.46 -13.51
C GLY A 558 16.06 -7.84 -13.85
N MET A 559 16.54 -8.00 -15.08
CA MET A 559 17.18 -9.22 -15.58
C MET A 559 18.60 -9.44 -15.02
N GLY A 560 19.21 -8.42 -14.39
CA GLY A 560 20.61 -8.46 -13.96
C GLY A 560 21.61 -8.29 -15.11
N ALA A 561 21.17 -7.68 -16.23
CA ALA A 561 21.94 -7.51 -17.47
C ALA A 561 22.35 -6.05 -17.74
N LEU A 562 22.00 -5.11 -16.86
CA LEU A 562 22.35 -3.70 -17.01
C LEU A 562 23.88 -3.49 -16.91
N LYS A 563 24.41 -2.70 -17.83
CA LYS A 563 25.82 -2.33 -17.93
C LYS A 563 25.95 -0.84 -18.21
N ALA A 564 27.13 -0.28 -17.98
CA ALA A 564 27.44 1.12 -18.22
C ALA A 564 27.14 1.56 -19.66
N GLU A 565 27.51 0.73 -20.65
CA GLU A 565 27.32 1.03 -22.08
C GLU A 565 25.86 1.26 -22.46
N HIS A 566 24.91 0.61 -21.77
CA HIS A 566 23.47 0.77 -22.02
C HIS A 566 22.92 2.13 -21.58
N LEU A 567 23.64 2.86 -20.73
CA LEU A 567 23.17 4.13 -20.15
C LEU A 567 23.81 5.36 -20.78
N VAL A 568 24.86 5.21 -21.60
CA VAL A 568 25.68 6.34 -22.08
C VAL A 568 24.85 7.38 -22.83
N ASP A 569 23.97 6.93 -23.73
CA ASP A 569 23.13 7.82 -24.53
C ASP A 569 21.95 8.37 -23.70
N ALA A 570 21.29 7.52 -22.92
CA ALA A 570 20.17 7.91 -22.06
C ALA A 570 20.57 8.95 -20.99
N LEU A 571 21.81 8.89 -20.46
CA LEU A 571 22.35 9.90 -19.55
C LEU A 571 22.51 11.27 -20.20
N LYS A 572 22.68 11.32 -21.53
CA LYS A 572 22.84 12.56 -22.31
C LYS A 572 21.55 12.97 -23.02
N ASP A 573 20.46 12.23 -22.83
CA ASP A 573 19.18 12.53 -23.46
C ASP A 573 18.67 13.90 -22.99
N LYS A 574 17.97 14.59 -23.90
CA LYS A 574 17.36 15.89 -23.64
C LYS A 574 16.02 15.74 -22.93
N ASP A 575 15.40 14.56 -23.00
CA ASP A 575 14.21 14.23 -22.23
C ASP A 575 14.58 14.01 -20.76
N ALA A 576 14.01 14.84 -19.88
CA ALA A 576 14.33 14.82 -18.46
C ALA A 576 13.90 13.52 -17.76
N LYS A 577 12.86 12.83 -18.24
CA LYS A 577 12.42 11.55 -17.66
C LYS A 577 13.36 10.42 -18.04
N VAL A 578 13.84 10.39 -19.29
CA VAL A 578 14.89 9.44 -19.73
C VAL A 578 16.16 9.65 -18.92
N GLN A 579 16.65 10.89 -18.86
CA GLN A 579 17.88 11.20 -18.12
C GLN A 579 17.74 10.86 -16.63
N SER A 580 16.62 11.23 -15.98
CA SER A 580 16.37 10.91 -14.57
C SER A 580 16.36 9.41 -14.31
N SER A 581 15.73 8.64 -15.20
CA SER A 581 15.71 7.18 -15.11
C SER A 581 17.09 6.56 -15.27
N ALA A 582 17.89 7.04 -16.25
CA ALA A 582 19.25 6.57 -16.45
C ALA A 582 20.17 6.91 -15.26
N LEU A 583 20.05 8.11 -14.71
CA LEU A 583 20.75 8.55 -13.49
C LEU A 583 20.32 7.73 -12.26
N TRP A 584 19.06 7.34 -12.17
CA TRP A 584 18.59 6.46 -11.11
C TRP A 584 19.16 5.04 -11.28
N ALA A 585 19.06 4.48 -12.48
CA ALA A 585 19.52 3.14 -12.80
C ALA A 585 21.05 2.99 -12.67
N CYS A 586 21.84 4.03 -12.96
CA CYS A 586 23.30 3.96 -12.82
C CYS A 586 23.72 3.72 -11.37
N THR A 587 22.92 4.13 -10.37
CA THR A 587 23.19 3.86 -8.95
C THR A 587 22.98 2.39 -8.56
N ARG A 588 22.45 1.57 -9.47
CA ARG A 588 22.25 0.12 -9.31
C ARG A 588 23.33 -0.71 -10.01
N LEU A 589 24.26 -0.07 -10.72
CA LEU A 589 25.37 -0.75 -11.37
C LEU A 589 26.33 -1.35 -10.35
N ALA A 590 27.00 -2.44 -10.74
CA ALA A 590 28.18 -2.93 -10.03
C ALA A 590 29.27 -1.85 -10.02
N THR A 591 30.16 -1.89 -9.02
CA THR A 591 31.18 -0.86 -8.79
C THR A 591 32.09 -0.62 -10.00
N ASP A 592 32.48 -1.70 -10.69
CA ASP A 592 33.32 -1.65 -11.90
C ASP A 592 32.59 -1.06 -13.11
N GLU A 593 31.30 -1.31 -13.25
CA GLU A 593 30.46 -0.69 -14.28
C GLU A 593 30.22 0.80 -13.98
N MET A 594 29.91 1.16 -12.73
CA MET A 594 29.75 2.55 -12.32
C MET A 594 31.02 3.36 -12.57
N ALA A 595 32.21 2.77 -12.35
CA ALA A 595 33.49 3.41 -12.61
C ALA A 595 33.64 3.90 -14.07
N LYS A 596 33.11 3.15 -15.03
CA LYS A 596 33.15 3.51 -16.46
C LYS A 596 32.34 4.77 -16.79
N LEU A 597 31.36 5.14 -15.95
CA LEU A 597 30.50 6.31 -16.15
C LEU A 597 30.97 7.56 -15.41
N GLN A 598 31.89 7.45 -14.44
CA GLN A 598 32.25 8.54 -13.52
C GLN A 598 32.69 9.83 -14.25
N GLY A 599 33.53 9.71 -15.28
CA GLY A 599 33.98 10.88 -16.07
C GLY A 599 32.84 11.54 -16.84
N GLY A 600 31.93 10.75 -17.41
CA GLY A 600 30.74 11.24 -18.10
C GLY A 600 29.75 11.92 -17.16
N LEU A 601 29.54 11.33 -15.97
CA LEU A 601 28.67 11.90 -14.92
C LEU A 601 29.20 13.24 -14.41
N ALA A 602 30.51 13.37 -14.16
CA ALA A 602 31.11 14.61 -13.68
C ALA A 602 30.91 15.79 -14.64
N ALA A 603 30.90 15.54 -15.96
CA ALA A 603 30.67 16.55 -16.99
C ALA A 603 29.19 16.82 -17.29
N LEU A 604 28.27 16.03 -16.73
CA LEU A 604 26.85 16.06 -17.08
C LEU A 604 26.12 17.25 -16.44
N LYS A 605 25.10 17.74 -17.12
CA LYS A 605 24.15 18.74 -16.61
C LYS A 605 22.74 18.15 -16.59
N PRO A 606 21.89 18.55 -15.64
CA PRO A 606 20.50 18.09 -15.62
C PRO A 606 19.75 18.68 -16.82
N ALA A 607 18.98 17.84 -17.53
CA ALA A 607 18.19 18.21 -18.70
C ALA A 607 17.04 19.17 -18.34
N ALA A 608 16.53 19.07 -17.12
CA ALA A 608 15.54 19.97 -16.52
C ALA A 608 15.73 20.03 -14.99
N PRO A 609 15.10 20.99 -14.28
CA PRO A 609 15.21 21.08 -12.82
C PRO A 609 14.89 19.76 -12.09
N GLU A 610 13.91 19.00 -12.58
CA GLU A 610 13.51 17.71 -12.02
C GLU A 610 14.57 16.60 -12.10
N ALA A 611 15.54 16.70 -13.02
CA ALA A 611 16.65 15.75 -13.14
C ALA A 611 17.80 16.05 -12.16
N ALA A 612 17.82 17.25 -11.56
CA ALA A 612 18.92 17.68 -10.69
C ALA A 612 19.09 16.81 -9.43
N PRO A 613 18.03 16.36 -8.72
CA PRO A 613 18.18 15.45 -7.58
C PRO A 613 18.78 14.09 -8.00
N TYR A 614 18.39 13.55 -9.15
CA TYR A 614 18.95 12.30 -9.65
C TYR A 614 20.43 12.43 -9.98
N LEU A 615 20.83 13.55 -10.60
CA LEU A 615 22.24 13.83 -10.87
C LEU A 615 23.04 14.00 -9.58
N ALA A 616 22.48 14.71 -8.60
CA ALA A 616 23.12 14.87 -7.29
C ALA A 616 23.37 13.52 -6.60
N ARG A 617 22.37 12.64 -6.61
CA ARG A 617 22.48 11.27 -6.09
C ARG A 617 23.55 10.46 -6.83
N ALA A 618 23.58 10.53 -8.16
CA ALA A 618 24.54 9.79 -8.99
C ALA A 618 25.99 10.29 -8.80
N LEU A 619 26.20 11.60 -8.75
CA LEU A 619 27.51 12.22 -8.48
C LEU A 619 28.04 11.87 -7.09
N GLY A 620 27.17 11.91 -6.07
CA GLY A 620 27.54 11.49 -4.72
C GLY A 620 27.96 10.02 -4.68
N THR A 621 27.20 9.15 -5.37
CA THR A 621 27.50 7.70 -5.47
C THR A 621 28.80 7.44 -6.24
N ALA A 622 29.12 8.27 -7.26
CA ALA A 622 30.36 8.16 -8.02
C ALA A 622 31.60 8.44 -7.17
N GLY A 623 31.53 9.42 -6.26
CA GLY A 623 32.52 9.66 -5.20
C GLY A 623 33.92 10.11 -5.64
N THR A 624 34.20 10.25 -6.94
CA THR A 624 35.50 10.72 -7.43
C THR A 624 35.68 12.22 -7.20
N PRO A 625 36.92 12.74 -7.08
CA PRO A 625 37.15 14.18 -6.89
C PRO A 625 36.39 15.05 -7.91
N ALA A 626 36.45 14.69 -9.21
CA ALA A 626 35.72 15.41 -10.26
C ALA A 626 34.19 15.34 -10.09
N ALA A 627 33.65 14.19 -9.67
CA ALA A 627 32.21 14.06 -9.41
C ALA A 627 31.77 14.88 -8.18
N LEU A 628 32.59 14.91 -7.12
CA LEU A 628 32.34 15.69 -5.92
C LEU A 628 32.43 17.21 -6.18
N GLU A 629 33.38 17.66 -7.00
CA GLU A 629 33.47 19.04 -7.47
C GLU A 629 32.23 19.44 -8.28
N SER A 630 31.80 18.57 -9.20
CA SER A 630 30.58 18.77 -9.99
C SER A 630 29.33 18.83 -9.09
N LEU A 631 29.24 17.97 -8.07
CA LEU A 631 28.17 17.98 -7.07
C LEU A 631 28.13 19.30 -6.28
N ALA A 632 29.30 19.81 -5.88
CA ALA A 632 29.40 21.10 -5.19
C ALA A 632 28.93 22.25 -6.09
N GLY A 633 29.31 22.23 -7.38
CA GLY A 633 28.81 23.17 -8.38
C GLY A 633 27.30 23.09 -8.58
N LEU A 634 26.76 21.88 -8.65
CA LEU A 634 25.31 21.63 -8.79
C LEU A 634 24.53 22.20 -7.60
N LEU A 635 24.99 21.97 -6.36
CA LEU A 635 24.34 22.50 -5.15
C LEU A 635 24.35 24.03 -5.09
N LYS A 636 25.41 24.68 -5.59
CA LYS A 636 25.49 26.14 -5.71
C LYS A 636 24.49 26.66 -6.77
N GLY A 637 24.44 26.02 -7.93
CA GLY A 637 23.58 26.42 -9.06
C GLY A 637 22.10 26.10 -8.89
N GLN A 638 21.75 25.07 -8.10
CA GLN A 638 20.39 24.54 -7.95
C GLN A 638 19.85 24.69 -6.52
N SER A 639 20.32 25.69 -5.77
CA SER A 639 19.98 25.90 -4.35
C SER A 639 18.47 26.03 -4.04
N LYS A 640 17.64 26.36 -5.03
CA LYS A 640 16.18 26.47 -4.90
C LYS A 640 15.41 25.23 -5.37
N THR A 641 16.07 24.31 -6.06
CA THR A 641 15.45 23.11 -6.59
C THR A 641 15.26 22.10 -5.46
N ARG A 642 14.03 21.58 -5.33
CA ARG A 642 13.67 20.66 -4.25
C ARG A 642 14.56 19.41 -4.30
N PHE A 643 14.94 18.93 -3.13
CA PHE A 643 15.60 17.64 -2.92
C PHE A 643 17.02 17.46 -3.47
N VAL A 644 17.65 18.47 -4.08
CA VAL A 644 19.02 18.34 -4.59
C VAL A 644 20.01 18.06 -3.44
N ARG A 645 19.89 18.77 -2.31
CA ARG A 645 20.73 18.55 -1.13
C ARG A 645 20.45 17.22 -0.43
N GLU A 646 19.18 16.82 -0.34
CA GLU A 646 18.78 15.52 0.24
C GLU A 646 19.28 14.37 -0.62
N ALA A 647 19.24 14.51 -1.94
CA ALA A 647 19.75 13.52 -2.88
C ALA A 647 21.29 13.46 -2.88
N ALA A 648 21.95 14.62 -2.75
CA ALA A 648 23.41 14.70 -2.59
C ALA A 648 23.86 13.91 -1.36
N ILE A 649 23.31 14.19 -0.18
CA ILE A 649 23.71 13.49 1.04
C ILE A 649 23.35 12.00 1.02
N SER A 650 22.22 11.65 0.39
CA SER A 650 21.87 10.27 0.10
C SER A 650 23.03 9.60 -0.66
N GLY A 651 23.53 10.22 -1.74
CA GLY A 651 24.61 9.65 -2.55
C GLY A 651 25.97 9.57 -1.86
N LEU A 652 26.24 10.42 -0.89
CA LEU A 652 27.58 10.65 -0.32
C LEU A 652 28.05 9.61 0.71
N HIS A 653 27.39 8.46 0.85
CA HIS A 653 27.78 7.45 1.84
C HIS A 653 29.25 7.03 1.67
N GLY A 654 30.10 7.32 2.68
CA GLY A 654 31.53 7.04 2.65
C GLY A 654 32.40 8.13 2.00
N HIS A 655 31.78 9.21 1.52
CA HIS A 655 32.43 10.34 0.84
C HIS A 655 32.17 11.68 1.55
N GLU A 656 31.52 11.68 2.73
CA GLU A 656 31.09 12.90 3.42
C GLU A 656 32.27 13.82 3.77
N ALA A 657 33.35 13.28 4.32
CA ALA A 657 34.53 14.06 4.70
C ALA A 657 35.22 14.68 3.47
N ALA A 658 35.39 13.90 2.40
CA ALA A 658 36.00 14.37 1.15
C ALA A 658 35.16 15.47 0.51
N PHE A 659 33.83 15.30 0.47
CA PHE A 659 32.92 16.31 -0.06
C PHE A 659 32.89 17.58 0.79
N LYS A 660 32.87 17.45 2.12
CA LYS A 660 32.87 18.58 3.06
C LYS A 660 34.10 19.47 2.88
N ALA A 661 35.27 18.89 2.64
CA ALA A 661 36.50 19.64 2.37
C ALA A 661 36.44 20.44 1.04
N LEU A 662 35.68 19.96 0.05
CA LEU A 662 35.56 20.59 -1.27
C LEU A 662 34.42 21.61 -1.37
N ALA A 663 33.28 21.34 -0.73
CA ALA A 663 32.03 22.04 -1.03
C ALA A 663 31.98 23.49 -0.53
N ASP A 664 32.68 23.79 0.58
CA ASP A 664 32.64 25.08 1.28
C ASP A 664 31.20 25.64 1.40
N THR A 665 30.28 24.80 1.87
CA THR A 665 28.84 25.13 1.93
C THR A 665 28.47 25.81 3.24
N LYS A 666 27.62 26.84 3.16
CA LYS A 666 27.03 27.54 4.31
C LYS A 666 25.63 26.99 4.69
N ASP A 667 25.13 25.99 3.97
CA ASP A 667 23.85 25.33 4.32
C ASP A 667 24.03 24.51 5.61
N LYS A 668 23.50 25.04 6.72
CA LYS A 668 23.60 24.42 8.04
C LYS A 668 23.01 23.01 8.09
N ALA A 669 21.95 22.73 7.35
CA ALA A 669 21.33 21.41 7.34
C ALA A 669 22.26 20.40 6.63
N LEU A 670 22.82 20.79 5.49
CA LEU A 670 23.77 19.95 4.76
C LEU A 670 25.05 19.71 5.58
N VAL A 671 25.60 20.74 6.23
CA VAL A 671 26.78 20.58 7.12
C VAL A 671 26.47 19.60 8.25
N ALA A 672 25.34 19.76 8.95
CA ALA A 672 24.96 18.86 10.03
C ALA A 672 24.81 17.41 9.55
N TRP A 673 24.29 17.19 8.36
CA TRP A 673 24.20 15.85 7.78
C TRP A 673 25.55 15.27 7.37
N LEU A 674 26.45 16.09 6.83
CA LEU A 674 27.82 15.65 6.52
C LEU A 674 28.57 15.25 7.79
N ASP A 675 28.43 16.04 8.87
CA ASP A 675 29.02 15.72 10.18
C ASP A 675 28.44 14.42 10.75
N GLN A 676 27.12 14.23 10.62
CA GLN A 676 26.47 12.99 11.01
C GLN A 676 27.00 11.80 10.21
N GLY A 677 27.09 11.93 8.89
CA GLY A 677 27.58 10.88 8.00
C GLY A 677 29.03 10.52 8.29
N GLU A 678 29.92 11.51 8.46
CA GLU A 678 31.32 11.33 8.84
C GLU A 678 31.46 10.58 10.17
N LYS A 679 30.73 11.03 11.20
CA LYS A 679 30.71 10.39 12.53
C LYS A 679 30.22 8.94 12.45
N ASN A 680 29.16 8.69 11.68
CA ASN A 680 28.51 7.39 11.61
C ASN A 680 29.21 6.42 10.65
N ALA A 681 29.90 6.90 9.61
CA ALA A 681 30.76 6.10 8.74
C ALA A 681 32.04 5.66 9.47
N ALA A 682 32.57 6.50 10.38
CA ALA A 682 33.67 6.14 11.28
C ALA A 682 33.23 5.17 12.39
N ALA A 683 31.94 5.13 12.73
CA ALA A 683 31.38 4.17 13.67
C ALA A 683 31.11 2.82 12.98
N LYS A 684 31.68 1.73 13.50
CA LYS A 684 31.38 0.36 13.03
C LYS A 684 29.92 -0.02 13.31
N GLY A 685 28.98 0.41 12.47
CA GLY A 685 27.55 0.07 12.49
C GLY A 685 26.85 0.33 13.83
N PRO A 686 25.51 0.23 13.90
CA PRO A 686 24.85 0.05 15.18
C PRO A 686 25.26 -1.31 15.73
N LYS A 687 26.22 -1.33 16.67
CA LYS A 687 26.42 -2.51 17.50
C LYS A 687 25.12 -2.74 18.27
N GLY A 688 24.60 -3.97 18.22
CA GLY A 688 23.47 -4.38 19.04
C GLY A 688 23.73 -4.10 20.54
N PRO A 689 22.70 -4.19 21.39
CA PRO A 689 22.85 -3.93 22.81
C PRO A 689 24.02 -4.76 23.37
N SER A 690 24.82 -4.16 24.26
CA SER A 690 25.90 -4.90 24.95
C SER A 690 25.38 -5.90 25.99
N LEU A 691 24.05 -6.01 26.12
CA LEU A 691 23.34 -6.87 27.05
C LEU A 691 23.51 -8.35 26.67
N LYS A 692 23.47 -9.22 27.69
CA LYS A 692 23.59 -10.69 27.53
C LYS A 692 22.54 -11.40 28.37
N GLY A 693 22.28 -12.67 28.05
CA GLY A 693 21.39 -13.53 28.84
C GLY A 693 19.99 -12.95 29.03
N ALA A 694 19.52 -12.91 30.28
CA ALA A 694 18.17 -12.46 30.62
C ALA A 694 17.90 -10.98 30.26
N GLU A 695 18.92 -10.13 30.29
CA GLU A 695 18.79 -8.71 29.91
C GLU A 695 18.62 -8.54 28.40
N LEU A 696 19.32 -9.33 27.60
CA LEU A 696 19.12 -9.36 26.15
C LEU A 696 17.73 -9.91 25.79
N ALA A 697 17.27 -10.94 26.50
CA ALA A 697 15.91 -11.45 26.32
C ALA A 697 14.84 -10.41 26.70
N SER A 698 15.08 -9.64 27.76
CA SER A 698 14.25 -8.49 28.17
C SER A 698 14.23 -7.42 27.09
N TRP A 699 15.39 -7.09 26.53
CA TRP A 699 15.53 -6.13 25.42
C TRP A 699 14.75 -6.55 24.17
N GLU A 700 14.84 -7.82 23.75
CA GLU A 700 14.12 -8.32 22.56
C GLU A 700 12.60 -8.29 22.76
N ARG A 701 12.11 -8.67 23.95
CA ARG A 701 10.68 -8.54 24.29
C ARG A 701 10.26 -7.08 24.32
N GLY A 702 11.07 -6.21 24.91
CA GLY A 702 10.83 -4.77 24.98
C GLY A 702 10.74 -4.12 23.60
N LYS A 703 11.59 -4.54 22.67
CA LYS A 703 11.57 -4.12 21.26
C LYS A 703 10.24 -4.46 20.59
N ALA A 704 9.79 -5.71 20.75
CA ALA A 704 8.51 -6.16 20.21
C ALA A 704 7.32 -5.41 20.85
N LEU A 705 7.37 -5.14 22.15
CA LEU A 705 6.32 -4.40 22.86
C LEU A 705 6.28 -2.93 22.42
N TYR A 706 7.43 -2.27 22.27
CA TYR A 706 7.56 -0.88 21.82
C TYR A 706 6.91 -0.64 20.46
N ALA A 707 7.15 -1.55 19.51
CA ALA A 707 6.59 -1.51 18.16
C ALA A 707 5.18 -2.12 18.05
N GLY A 708 4.77 -2.92 19.04
CA GLY A 708 3.52 -3.67 19.05
C GLY A 708 2.53 -3.15 20.09
N GLU A 709 2.27 -3.98 21.10
CA GLU A 709 1.17 -3.81 22.06
C GLU A 709 1.21 -2.48 22.84
N ALA A 710 2.40 -1.94 23.12
CA ALA A 710 2.54 -0.67 23.85
C ALA A 710 2.34 0.56 22.96
N VAL A 711 2.44 0.41 21.63
CA VAL A 711 2.24 1.47 20.63
C VAL A 711 3.11 2.72 20.89
N CYS A 712 4.22 2.57 21.63
CA CYS A 712 5.09 3.68 22.01
C CYS A 712 5.62 4.44 20.79
N PHE A 713 5.91 3.72 19.71
CA PHE A 713 6.41 4.29 18.46
C PHE A 713 5.44 5.27 17.79
N SER A 714 4.13 5.19 18.04
CA SER A 714 3.16 6.09 17.38
C SER A 714 3.26 7.53 17.88
N CYS A 715 3.72 7.71 19.13
CA CYS A 715 3.95 9.04 19.71
C CYS A 715 5.45 9.40 19.72
N HIS A 716 6.34 8.42 19.88
CA HIS A 716 7.78 8.65 20.03
C HIS A 716 8.61 8.34 18.77
N GLY A 717 7.95 7.92 17.69
CA GLY A 717 8.60 7.50 16.44
C GLY A 717 9.15 6.07 16.50
N PRO A 718 9.29 5.37 15.36
CA PRO A 718 9.88 4.02 15.31
C PRO A 718 11.35 3.98 15.74
N ASP A 719 12.04 5.11 15.66
CA ASP A 719 13.43 5.27 16.04
C ASP A 719 13.63 6.12 17.31
N GLY A 720 12.57 6.35 18.09
CA GLY A 720 12.67 7.10 19.35
C GLY A 720 13.01 8.56 19.20
N SER A 721 13.01 9.10 17.97
CA SER A 721 13.37 10.50 17.68
C SER A 721 12.28 11.51 18.07
N GLY A 722 11.13 11.04 18.55
CA GLY A 722 9.98 11.86 18.91
C GLY A 722 9.13 12.25 17.71
N VAL A 723 7.87 12.59 17.96
CA VAL A 723 6.97 13.17 16.98
C VAL A 723 6.53 14.53 17.49
N GLN A 724 6.85 15.59 16.75
CA GLN A 724 6.54 16.95 17.14
C GLN A 724 5.04 17.09 17.46
N ALA A 725 4.73 17.74 18.60
CA ALA A 725 3.39 17.90 19.16
C ALA A 725 2.71 16.63 19.74
N LEU A 726 3.31 15.43 19.61
CA LEU A 726 2.76 14.19 20.18
C LEU A 726 3.62 13.60 21.30
N GLY A 727 4.90 13.37 21.05
CA GLY A 727 5.79 12.75 22.04
C GLY A 727 7.23 13.25 21.89
N PRO A 728 7.93 13.54 22.99
CA PRO A 728 9.34 13.94 22.95
C PRO A 728 10.24 12.77 22.50
N PRO A 729 11.48 13.05 22.07
CA PRO A 729 12.47 12.01 21.83
C PRO A 729 12.73 11.17 23.08
N LEU A 730 12.90 9.88 22.85
CA LEU A 730 13.37 8.89 23.83
C LEU A 730 14.87 8.60 23.64
N ASP A 731 15.40 8.75 22.42
CA ASP A 731 16.85 8.71 22.19
C ASP A 731 17.53 9.93 22.84
N GLU A 732 18.66 9.69 23.48
CA GLU A 732 19.45 10.66 24.26
C GLU A 732 18.65 11.40 25.36
N SER A 733 17.48 10.89 25.75
CA SER A 733 16.63 11.53 26.74
C SER A 733 17.10 11.29 28.16
N GLU A 734 17.27 12.36 28.94
CA GLU A 734 17.65 12.29 30.35
C GLU A 734 16.60 11.57 31.20
N TRP A 735 15.33 11.62 30.78
CA TRP A 735 14.21 10.93 31.44
C TRP A 735 14.22 9.42 31.18
N VAL A 736 14.85 9.00 30.08
CA VAL A 736 14.99 7.60 29.71
C VAL A 736 16.27 7.02 30.27
N THR A 737 17.41 7.71 30.12
CA THR A 737 18.75 7.19 30.48
C THR A 737 19.14 7.45 31.93
N GLY A 738 18.47 8.40 32.62
CA GLY A 738 18.69 8.72 34.03
C GLY A 738 18.22 7.64 35.01
N LYS A 739 17.71 8.06 36.18
CA LYS A 739 17.24 7.14 37.23
C LYS A 739 16.09 6.26 36.71
N PRO A 740 16.21 4.92 36.74
CA PRO A 740 15.18 4.04 36.17
C PRO A 740 13.82 4.19 36.86
N GLU A 741 13.79 4.58 38.13
CA GLU A 741 12.54 4.84 38.88
C GLU A 741 11.72 5.97 38.24
N VAL A 742 12.37 7.00 37.68
CA VAL A 742 11.69 8.12 37.02
C VAL A 742 11.00 7.63 35.75
N LEU A 743 11.72 6.89 34.90
CA LEU A 743 11.14 6.29 33.69
C LEU A 743 9.97 5.36 34.02
N ILE A 744 10.10 4.55 35.07
CA ILE A 744 9.05 3.63 35.51
C ILE A 744 7.81 4.41 35.99
N LYS A 745 7.99 5.47 36.79
CA LYS A 745 6.89 6.33 37.24
C LYS A 745 6.15 6.99 36.07
N ILE A 746 6.89 7.43 35.05
CA ILE A 746 6.34 7.97 33.80
C ILE A 746 5.52 6.90 33.07
N MET A 747 6.04 5.67 32.91
CA MET A 747 5.28 4.60 32.26
C MET A 747 4.04 4.18 33.07
N LEU A 748 4.12 4.16 34.40
CA LEU A 748 3.01 3.75 35.26
C LEU A 748 1.85 4.75 35.23
N HIS A 749 2.16 6.05 35.27
CA HIS A 749 1.15 7.09 35.50
C HIS A 749 1.03 8.13 34.41
N GLY A 750 1.90 8.09 33.40
CA GLY A 750 1.92 9.08 32.34
C GLY A 750 2.66 10.36 32.75
N MET A 751 2.69 11.32 31.84
CA MET A 751 3.35 12.61 32.03
C MET A 751 2.61 13.71 31.28
N THR A 752 2.52 14.90 31.87
CA THR A 752 1.82 16.07 31.36
C THR A 752 2.70 17.33 31.43
N GLY A 753 2.37 18.30 30.59
CA GLY A 753 3.02 19.61 30.55
C GLY A 753 4.27 19.66 29.68
N PRO A 754 4.94 20.84 29.65
CA PRO A 754 6.17 20.98 28.90
C PRO A 754 7.28 20.14 29.53
N ILE A 755 8.02 19.42 28.69
CA ILE A 755 9.16 18.60 29.08
C ILE A 755 10.39 19.05 28.29
N THR A 756 11.51 19.25 28.96
CA THR A 756 12.79 19.51 28.29
C THR A 756 13.49 18.18 28.09
N VAL A 757 13.95 17.91 26.87
CA VAL A 757 14.78 16.76 26.53
C VAL A 757 15.98 17.24 25.73
N ALA A 758 17.19 16.89 26.16
CA ALA A 758 18.45 17.33 25.52
C ALA A 758 18.51 18.86 25.27
N GLY A 759 18.01 19.66 26.22
CA GLY A 759 17.99 21.13 26.15
C GLY A 759 16.88 21.74 25.27
N GLN A 760 16.05 20.92 24.62
CA GLN A 760 14.91 21.37 23.84
C GLN A 760 13.59 21.13 24.58
N THR A 761 12.74 22.16 24.66
CA THR A 761 11.42 22.04 25.31
C THR A 761 10.35 21.56 24.32
N TYR A 762 9.63 20.51 24.73
CA TYR A 762 8.51 19.90 24.03
C TYR A 762 7.22 20.17 24.81
N THR A 763 6.17 20.58 24.11
CA THR A 763 4.84 20.78 24.69
C THR A 763 3.84 19.86 23.97
N PRO A 764 3.73 18.58 24.38
CA PRO A 764 2.79 17.65 23.77
C PRO A 764 1.35 18.17 23.82
N THR A 765 0.58 17.92 22.77
CA THR A 765 -0.84 18.30 22.67
C THR A 765 -1.76 17.38 23.47
N ALA A 766 -1.22 16.26 23.95
CA ALA A 766 -1.89 15.31 24.83
C ALA A 766 -0.89 14.78 25.86
N ASP A 767 -1.41 14.40 27.02
CA ASP A 767 -0.61 13.76 28.07
C ASP A 767 -0.14 12.37 27.60
N MET A 768 1.08 11.99 27.99
CA MET A 768 1.51 10.61 27.85
C MET A 768 0.58 9.74 28.72
N PRO A 769 -0.07 8.70 28.17
CA PRO A 769 -1.02 7.88 28.92
C PRO A 769 -0.33 7.02 29.97
N ALA A 770 -1.05 6.74 31.05
CA ALA A 770 -0.64 5.86 32.14
C ALA A 770 -0.71 4.38 31.73
N LEU A 771 0.36 3.82 31.17
CA LEU A 771 0.39 2.41 30.75
C LEU A 771 0.14 1.46 31.92
N GLY A 772 0.60 1.83 33.12
CA GLY A 772 0.39 1.05 34.34
C GLY A 772 -1.07 0.85 34.74
N MET A 773 -1.99 1.66 34.22
CA MET A 773 -3.44 1.53 34.51
C MET A 773 -4.13 0.48 33.66
N ASN A 774 -3.47 -0.01 32.61
CA ASN A 774 -3.99 -1.11 31.82
C ASN A 774 -3.43 -2.45 32.38
N PRO A 775 -4.30 -3.36 32.87
CA PRO A 775 -3.88 -4.63 33.46
C PRO A 775 -3.03 -5.52 32.53
N MET A 776 -3.08 -5.30 31.22
CA MET A 776 -2.24 -6.03 30.26
C MET A 776 -0.76 -5.65 30.33
N PHE A 777 -0.39 -4.50 30.92
CA PHE A 777 1.00 -4.08 31.16
C PHE A 777 1.46 -4.49 32.55
N THR A 778 1.86 -5.75 32.64
CA THR A 778 2.49 -6.33 33.83
C THR A 778 3.83 -5.68 34.12
N ASP A 779 4.34 -5.89 35.34
CA ASP A 779 5.65 -5.38 35.76
C ASP A 779 6.78 -5.90 34.86
N GLN A 780 6.65 -7.13 34.37
CA GLN A 780 7.59 -7.70 33.39
C GLN A 780 7.58 -6.94 32.07
N LYS A 781 6.39 -6.66 31.49
CA LYS A 781 6.30 -5.96 30.21
C LYS A 781 6.84 -4.53 30.30
N LEU A 782 6.56 -3.82 31.40
CA LEU A 782 7.09 -2.48 31.61
C LEU A 782 8.62 -2.50 31.82
N ALA A 783 9.15 -3.51 32.53
CA ALA A 783 10.58 -3.70 32.68
C ALA A 783 11.28 -4.01 31.34
N ASP A 784 10.65 -4.84 30.49
CA ASP A 784 11.12 -5.16 29.14
C ASP A 784 11.16 -3.88 28.27
N ILE A 785 10.08 -3.09 28.25
CA ILE A 785 10.01 -1.82 27.50
C ILE A 785 11.09 -0.85 27.99
N ALA A 786 11.22 -0.64 29.30
CA ALA A 786 12.25 0.22 29.87
C ALA A 786 13.67 -0.26 29.50
N THR A 787 13.93 -1.56 29.57
CA THR A 787 15.23 -2.14 29.21
C THR A 787 15.56 -1.89 27.75
N TYR A 788 14.58 -2.05 26.85
CA TYR A 788 14.73 -1.77 25.43
C TYR A 788 15.07 -0.30 25.17
N VAL A 789 14.23 0.64 25.59
CA VAL A 789 14.43 2.08 25.30
C VAL A 789 15.72 2.63 25.94
N ARG A 790 16.19 2.02 27.03
CA ARG A 790 17.46 2.37 27.69
C ARG A 790 18.71 1.80 26.99
N ASN A 791 18.56 0.87 26.06
CA ASN A 791 19.66 0.16 25.39
C ASN A 791 19.47 0.04 23.87
N VAL A 792 18.77 0.98 23.27
CA VAL A 792 18.56 1.05 21.82
C VAL A 792 18.87 2.46 21.32
N TRP A 793 19.13 2.59 20.03
CA TRP A 793 19.59 3.84 19.42
C TRP A 793 20.94 4.26 20.01
N SER A 794 21.05 5.49 20.50
CA SER A 794 22.27 6.00 21.15
C SER A 794 22.28 5.72 22.65
N ASN A 795 21.16 5.29 23.23
CA ASN A 795 21.02 5.06 24.67
C ASN A 795 21.85 3.86 25.16
N LYS A 796 22.51 4.08 26.30
CA LYS A 796 23.27 3.05 27.04
C LYS A 796 23.06 3.25 28.53
N ALA A 797 22.14 2.48 29.11
CA ALA A 797 21.88 2.52 30.54
C ALA A 797 21.51 1.13 31.08
N PRO A 798 21.68 0.86 32.39
CA PRO A 798 21.39 -0.45 32.97
C PRO A 798 19.95 -0.93 32.67
N ALA A 799 19.80 -2.25 32.50
CA ALA A 799 18.51 -2.90 32.34
C ALA A 799 17.59 -2.67 33.54
N VAL A 800 16.28 -2.76 33.31
CA VAL A 800 15.25 -2.62 34.35
C VAL A 800 14.63 -3.97 34.61
N PHE A 801 14.46 -4.31 35.89
CA PHE A 801 13.92 -5.58 36.33
C PHE A 801 12.49 -5.42 36.88
N PRO A 802 11.64 -6.47 36.77
CA PRO A 802 10.24 -6.42 37.19
C PRO A 802 10.04 -6.00 38.65
N ASP A 803 10.92 -6.43 39.55
CA ASP A 803 10.82 -6.11 40.98
C ASP A 803 10.91 -4.60 41.25
N LEU A 804 11.71 -3.88 40.46
CA LEU A 804 11.78 -2.42 40.56
C LEU A 804 10.48 -1.77 40.08
N VAL A 805 9.87 -2.29 39.01
CA VAL A 805 8.58 -1.82 38.51
C VAL A 805 7.49 -2.05 39.54
N LYS A 806 7.43 -3.26 40.10
CA LYS A 806 6.49 -3.64 41.16
C LYS A 806 6.61 -2.69 42.36
N LYS A 807 7.83 -2.46 42.84
CA LYS A 807 8.09 -1.53 43.93
C LYS A 807 7.59 -0.12 43.61
N GLN A 808 7.89 0.42 42.43
CA GLN A 808 7.41 1.76 42.06
C GLN A 808 5.88 1.79 42.02
N ARG A 809 5.25 0.78 41.41
CA ARG A 809 3.78 0.66 41.34
C ARG A 809 3.11 0.66 42.71
N GLU A 810 3.67 -0.05 43.68
CA GLU A 810 3.18 -0.06 45.06
C GLU A 810 3.38 1.31 45.73
N THR A 811 4.54 1.94 45.54
CA THR A 811 4.85 3.24 46.18
C THR A 811 4.10 4.43 45.57
N THR A 812 3.55 4.29 44.36
CA THR A 812 2.82 5.36 43.66
C THR A 812 1.36 4.98 43.36
N GLN A 813 0.84 3.95 44.03
CA GLN A 813 -0.53 3.46 43.84
C GLN A 813 -1.59 4.53 44.12
N ASP A 814 -1.30 5.46 45.02
CA ASP A 814 -2.15 6.59 45.40
C ASP A 814 -2.37 7.59 44.25
N ARG A 815 -1.48 7.64 43.24
CA ARG A 815 -1.67 8.53 42.09
C ARG A 815 -2.72 8.04 41.09
N SER A 816 -3.12 6.77 41.11
CA SER A 816 -4.21 6.22 40.29
C SER A 816 -4.19 6.63 38.80
N GLY A 817 -2.99 6.74 38.20
CA GLY A 817 -2.84 7.11 36.78
C GLY A 817 -2.85 8.62 36.49
N ARG A 818 -2.79 9.47 37.51
CA ARG A 818 -2.61 10.91 37.35
C ARG A 818 -1.19 11.19 36.81
N PRO A 819 -1.06 11.86 35.65
CA PRO A 819 0.23 12.10 35.03
C PRO A 819 1.14 12.93 35.93
N TRP A 820 2.44 12.74 35.75
CA TRP A 820 3.47 13.54 36.39
C TRP A 820 3.75 14.81 35.62
N THR A 821 4.09 15.88 36.31
CA THR A 821 4.78 17.03 35.72
C THR A 821 6.30 16.85 35.81
N ALA A 822 7.06 17.52 34.94
CA ALA A 822 8.53 17.50 35.02
C ALA A 822 9.07 17.99 36.38
N ALA A 823 8.35 18.89 37.06
CA ALA A 823 8.74 19.40 38.37
C ALA A 823 8.55 18.36 39.49
N GLU A 824 7.56 17.48 39.40
CA GLU A 824 7.32 16.42 40.40
C GLU A 824 8.29 15.24 40.29
N LEU A 825 8.99 15.11 39.16
CA LEU A 825 9.91 14.00 38.87
C LEU A 825 11.39 14.37 39.00
N ARG A 826 11.70 15.66 39.15
CA ARG A 826 13.03 16.16 39.49
C ARG A 826 13.24 16.08 41.00
#